data_AF-A0A9C7QVP7-F1
#
_entry.id   AF-A0A9C7QVP7-F1
#
_cell.length_a   1.000
_cell.length_b   1.000
_cell.length_c   1.000
_cell.angle_alpha   90.00
_cell.angle_beta   90.00
_cell.angle_gamma   90.00
#
_symmetry.space_group_name_H-M   'P 1'
#
loop_
_entity.id
_entity.type
_entity.pdbx_description
1 polymer ?
#
loop_
_entity_poly.entity_id
_entity_poly.type
_entity_poly.pdbx_seq_one_letter_code
_entity_poly.pdbx_strand_id
1 'polypeptide(L)'
;MSGYFDNILSDDEAQRLDLAFETLGVRADDASQSLSETEELAWFMHQQRGDGGSQQAMAWRLGGEPDIGRLVSALEALGRLMPELDVRYDFDDEQGLRKLRANTTLNPISIQAVANEQQAVSHLLQAQATPLELAREAPVHFWVFTGNDVVLGVVAHDILAETLSCRQLLKTLSALYNGNDPAQGFEVIQPVAPLPEATALVLPWPRQAMALRDYRTSVVQDDVLAQAGVRIATRVARKILPVADNPATLLAAIAARFGRFISAQSGGLPVQLCIPQDDAQQALGVETWMSAARLKRLTLHPADPEVENRLLVQQTAEAPNPQVAQLLVTWLADPSVALQLDGVSAERLLLPPLHTPFELVLALSLPDPDSVVLELIADPRLTPHAAPFLLEQFVAFLAGRTITTALLPAVEQPLAVVEHALPVNDGQENDAIAQLILAEFREALVAPEMTVDEDFFDRGGHSLVATRVIGRLLSLHRIELNINDLFSHATARGLSVYAKRHVATAPATQELVTQQQGEAVQAPLSLAQHSLWKVYEAFGHDEIFNLPFAISFLDPVDETALRQAFIDVMTRHSVLRSLFIERHGEVCQQVVPAAELLDYAWFRFSHETPAGNGSELLAKAGEHRFNLTTELPLRATFLRDAATDQQLLSLLFHHVVLDEWSLNLMMDELGIAYRYRVAGQKPQWTNDVPQFYAFARQQQAGGVAQQHLDYWLDNLRDAPVGQPLFQQEPSHHPAVPAEADVNGGWLEFDVDPAVADGLYAQARKNNASLFNVVYAGITSALRLLGGPADLLVGTSTSGRNDAEFFDTIGYFTTVVVHRVRFAEQLTVAGLIEQVKNTINGSMPYTDIPIDLVEEGLFGAHADRKNHMFEVFIQIHSRIKLNGAFTLQDGSTVAYRQVEPEKTESLLGLQFEVMEENLDGVKSLRVMMTYRTDHYTAQQAGLIADTIQHVFLHFSQQDSGNMPLADLPPAPQQ
;
A
#
# COMPACT_ATOMS: atom_id res chain seq x y z
N MET A 1 -47.50 4.29 -22.65
CA MET A 1 -48.05 3.86 -21.34
C MET A 1 -47.65 4.95 -20.36
N SER A 2 -48.53 5.93 -20.11
CA SER A 2 -49.36 6.00 -18.87
C SER A 2 -48.46 6.07 -17.63
N GLY A 3 -48.31 7.17 -16.90
CA GLY A 3 -49.18 8.32 -16.62
C GLY A 3 -48.91 8.74 -15.16
N TYR A 4 -49.39 9.92 -14.75
CA TYR A 4 -49.27 10.59 -13.44
C TYR A 4 -48.07 11.55 -13.27
N PHE A 5 -48.26 12.82 -13.66
CA PHE A 5 -48.57 13.94 -12.74
C PHE A 5 -48.74 15.22 -13.57
N ASP A 6 -49.97 15.44 -14.08
CA ASP A 6 -50.44 16.77 -14.48
C ASP A 6 -51.34 17.30 -13.36
N ASN A 7 -51.03 18.52 -12.90
CA ASN A 7 -51.89 19.53 -12.26
C ASN A 7 -51.30 20.12 -10.99
N ILE A 8 -50.36 21.05 -11.11
CA ILE A 8 -50.38 22.34 -10.38
C ILE A 8 -49.65 23.36 -11.26
N LEU A 9 -50.39 24.15 -12.05
CA LEU A 9 -50.10 25.52 -12.54
C LEU A 9 -51.00 25.80 -13.75
N SER A 10 -51.52 27.03 -13.86
CA SER A 10 -52.36 27.42 -15.01
C SER A 10 -51.50 27.88 -16.19
N ASP A 11 -51.95 27.65 -17.43
CA ASP A 11 -51.22 27.99 -18.67
C ASP A 11 -50.77 29.47 -18.75
N ASP A 12 -51.50 30.36 -18.07
CA ASP A 12 -51.22 31.80 -18.00
C ASP A 12 -50.07 32.14 -17.02
N GLU A 13 -49.79 31.27 -16.05
CA GLU A 13 -48.66 31.38 -15.10
C GLU A 13 -47.37 30.82 -15.71
N ALA A 14 -47.46 29.76 -16.53
CA ALA A 14 -46.33 29.22 -17.28
C ALA A 14 -45.80 30.23 -18.31
N GLN A 15 -46.68 30.88 -19.08
CA GLN A 15 -46.28 31.90 -20.06
C GLN A 15 -45.66 33.16 -19.43
N ARG A 16 -46.05 33.53 -18.20
CA ARG A 16 -45.45 34.66 -17.49
C ARG A 16 -44.06 34.35 -16.95
N LEU A 17 -43.80 33.10 -16.58
CA LEU A 17 -42.49 32.61 -16.17
C LEU A 17 -41.54 32.52 -17.38
N ASP A 18 -42.01 32.01 -18.52
CA ASP A 18 -41.21 31.96 -19.76
C ASP A 18 -40.84 33.36 -20.28
N LEU A 19 -41.78 34.32 -20.23
CA LEU A 19 -41.49 35.71 -20.61
C LEU A 19 -40.53 36.40 -19.62
N ALA A 20 -40.56 36.03 -18.34
CA ALA A 20 -39.63 36.53 -17.32
C ALA A 20 -38.21 35.95 -17.50
N PHE A 21 -38.09 34.70 -17.96
CA PHE A 21 -36.82 34.08 -18.33
C PHE A 21 -36.24 34.67 -19.63
N GLU A 22 -37.07 34.97 -20.63
CA GLU A 22 -36.62 35.65 -21.86
C GLU A 22 -36.15 37.10 -21.60
N THR A 23 -36.76 37.80 -20.64
CA THR A 23 -36.38 39.19 -20.32
C THR A 23 -35.09 39.28 -19.48
N LEU A 24 -34.71 38.20 -18.77
CA LEU A 24 -33.45 38.09 -18.03
C LEU A 24 -32.29 37.55 -18.87
N GLY A 25 -32.57 37.05 -20.09
CA GLY A 25 -31.58 36.41 -20.97
C GLY A 25 -30.82 37.33 -21.94
N VAL A 26 -30.95 38.65 -21.86
CA VAL A 26 -30.29 39.56 -22.83
C VAL A 26 -29.31 40.52 -22.16
N ARG A 27 -28.04 40.08 -22.04
CA ARG A 27 -26.81 40.81 -22.43
C ARG A 27 -25.53 40.17 -21.89
N ALA A 28 -24.81 39.47 -22.76
CA ALA A 28 -23.44 39.82 -23.15
C ALA A 28 -23.11 39.02 -24.42
N ASP A 29 -22.95 39.71 -25.56
CA ASP A 29 -22.21 39.15 -26.69
C ASP A 29 -20.77 38.94 -26.21
N ASP A 30 -20.49 37.73 -25.72
CA ASP A 30 -19.16 37.33 -25.33
C ASP A 30 -18.38 37.06 -26.61
N ALA A 31 -17.48 37.99 -26.94
CA ALA A 31 -16.63 37.94 -28.12
C ALA A 31 -15.74 36.69 -28.06
N SER A 32 -16.22 35.58 -28.63
CA SER A 32 -15.43 34.36 -28.79
C SER A 32 -14.23 34.67 -29.69
N GLN A 33 -13.03 34.45 -29.15
CA GLN A 33 -11.82 34.49 -29.98
C GLN A 33 -11.69 33.17 -30.76
N SER A 34 -11.02 33.22 -31.91
CA SER A 34 -10.67 32.01 -32.66
C SER A 34 -9.74 31.14 -31.83
N LEU A 35 -10.19 29.93 -31.51
CA LEU A 35 -9.41 28.88 -30.85
C LEU A 35 -8.52 28.19 -31.88
N SER A 36 -7.24 27.98 -31.57
CA SER A 36 -6.33 27.17 -32.40
C SER A 36 -6.49 25.68 -32.11
N GLU A 37 -6.19 24.82 -33.08
CA GLU A 37 -6.18 23.35 -32.89
C GLU A 37 -5.25 22.91 -31.74
N THR A 38 -4.15 23.63 -31.54
CA THR A 38 -3.19 23.36 -30.44
C THR A 38 -3.74 23.77 -29.08
N GLU A 39 -4.42 24.92 -28.97
CA GLU A 39 -5.10 25.30 -27.72
C GLU A 39 -6.22 24.32 -27.37
N GLU A 40 -6.98 23.86 -28.37
CA GLU A 40 -8.02 22.84 -28.22
C GLU A 40 -7.43 21.52 -27.72
N LEU A 41 -6.33 21.06 -28.34
CA LEU A 41 -5.63 19.84 -27.93
C LEU A 41 -5.04 19.97 -26.52
N ALA A 42 -4.43 21.11 -26.19
CA ALA A 42 -3.87 21.37 -24.87
C ALA A 42 -4.96 21.39 -23.78
N TRP A 43 -6.14 21.94 -24.10
CA TRP A 43 -7.30 21.92 -23.20
C TRP A 43 -7.85 20.50 -23.01
N PHE A 44 -7.99 19.71 -24.08
CA PHE A 44 -8.42 18.32 -23.96
C PHE A 44 -7.44 17.47 -23.14
N MET A 45 -6.14 17.65 -23.34
CA MET A 45 -5.11 16.97 -22.54
C MET A 45 -5.19 17.38 -21.07
N HIS A 46 -5.45 18.65 -20.78
CA HIS A 46 -5.67 19.14 -19.41
C HIS A 46 -6.87 18.45 -18.74
N GLN A 47 -8.00 18.31 -19.44
CA GLN A 47 -9.20 17.64 -18.91
C GLN A 47 -8.99 16.12 -18.68
N GLN A 48 -8.20 15.46 -19.53
CA GLN A 48 -7.91 14.03 -19.38
C GLN A 48 -6.97 13.72 -18.21
N ARG A 49 -6.04 14.63 -17.90
CA ARG A 49 -5.06 14.44 -16.83
C ARG A 49 -5.64 14.69 -15.43
N GLY A 50 -6.46 15.74 -15.28
CA GLY A 50 -7.08 16.09 -14.00
C GLY A 50 -6.07 16.46 -12.90
N ASP A 51 -4.81 16.71 -13.25
CA ASP A 51 -3.72 17.09 -12.35
C ASP A 51 -2.96 18.33 -12.86
N GLY A 52 -1.97 18.81 -12.09
CA GLY A 52 -1.15 19.96 -12.47
C GLY A 52 -0.13 19.73 -13.59
N GLY A 53 -0.13 18.58 -14.27
CA GLY A 53 0.92 18.18 -15.22
C GLY A 53 1.05 19.02 -16.49
N SER A 54 0.10 19.90 -16.77
CA SER A 54 0.12 20.86 -17.90
C SER A 54 0.56 22.27 -17.49
N GLN A 55 1.20 22.40 -16.31
CA GLN A 55 1.64 23.67 -15.75
C GLN A 55 3.13 23.66 -15.42
N GLN A 56 3.78 24.81 -15.59
CA GLN A 56 5.20 25.01 -15.31
C GLN A 56 5.39 26.16 -14.32
N ALA A 57 6.22 25.94 -13.29
CA ALA A 57 6.64 26.98 -12.36
C ALA A 57 8.04 27.48 -12.67
N MET A 58 8.26 28.78 -12.49
CA MET A 58 9.54 29.45 -12.59
C MET A 58 9.69 30.43 -11.42
N ALA A 59 10.93 30.60 -10.93
CA ALA A 59 11.20 31.49 -9.81
C ALA A 59 12.55 32.20 -9.90
N TRP A 60 12.59 33.43 -9.41
CA TRP A 60 13.79 34.24 -9.28
C TRP A 60 13.89 34.86 -7.89
N ARG A 61 15.04 34.68 -7.24
CA ARG A 61 15.46 35.48 -6.09
C ARG A 61 15.92 36.85 -6.58
N LEU A 62 15.29 37.90 -6.07
CA LEU A 62 15.59 39.29 -6.35
C LEU A 62 16.45 39.86 -5.23
N GLY A 63 17.74 40.04 -5.50
CA GLY A 63 18.70 40.69 -4.62
C GLY A 63 18.78 42.21 -4.84
N GLY A 64 19.27 42.93 -3.84
CA GLY A 64 19.28 44.41 -3.80
C GLY A 64 18.12 44.95 -2.96
N GLU A 65 17.66 46.17 -3.28
CA GLU A 65 16.44 46.76 -2.71
C GLU A 65 15.34 46.88 -3.79
N PRO A 66 14.69 45.76 -4.18
CA PRO A 66 13.64 45.79 -5.20
C PRO A 66 12.42 46.57 -4.73
N ASP A 67 11.98 47.54 -5.54
CA ASP A 67 10.72 48.25 -5.32
C ASP A 67 9.54 47.33 -5.66
N ILE A 68 8.93 46.74 -4.63
CA ILE A 68 7.79 45.82 -4.75
C ILE A 68 6.57 46.52 -5.36
N GLY A 69 6.33 47.79 -5.02
CA GLY A 69 5.20 48.55 -5.56
C GLY A 69 5.34 48.77 -7.07
N ARG A 70 6.56 49.07 -7.53
CA ARG A 70 6.91 49.17 -8.94
C ARG A 70 6.79 47.82 -9.66
N LEU A 71 7.18 46.72 -9.01
CA LEU A 71 7.06 45.36 -9.57
C LEU A 71 5.60 44.95 -9.77
N VAL A 72 4.77 45.14 -8.75
CA VAL A 72 3.33 44.85 -8.83
C VAL A 72 2.66 45.71 -9.91
N SER A 73 2.97 47.01 -9.96
CA SER A 73 2.45 47.91 -11.01
C SER A 73 2.84 47.46 -12.42
N ALA A 74 4.06 46.94 -12.59
CA ALA A 74 4.54 46.40 -13.85
C ALA A 74 3.81 45.11 -14.23
N LEU A 75 3.56 44.20 -13.28
CA LEU A 75 2.78 42.98 -13.50
C LEU A 75 1.31 43.28 -13.86
N GLU A 76 0.69 44.28 -13.23
CA GLU A 76 -0.66 44.73 -13.58
C GLU A 76 -0.71 45.36 -14.97
N ALA A 77 0.31 46.15 -15.32
CA ALA A 77 0.44 46.72 -16.66
C ALA A 77 0.68 45.63 -17.73
N LEU A 78 1.35 44.54 -17.38
CA LEU A 78 1.63 43.40 -18.25
C LEU A 78 0.33 42.71 -18.69
N GLY A 79 -0.59 42.41 -17.76
CA GLY A 79 -1.88 41.81 -18.10
C GLY A 79 -2.75 42.71 -19.00
N ARG A 80 -2.64 44.04 -18.87
CA ARG A 80 -3.33 45.00 -19.76
C ARG A 80 -2.71 45.05 -21.16
N LEU A 81 -1.39 44.91 -21.27
CA LEU A 81 -0.67 44.96 -22.54
C LEU A 81 -0.77 43.63 -23.31
N MET A 82 -0.89 42.52 -22.59
CA MET A 82 -0.90 41.16 -23.10
C MET A 82 -2.22 40.48 -22.73
N PRO A 83 -3.32 40.79 -23.44
CA PRO A 83 -4.66 40.30 -23.10
C PRO A 83 -4.80 38.78 -23.23
N GLU A 84 -3.85 38.10 -23.88
CA GLU A 84 -3.75 36.64 -23.94
C GLU A 84 -3.49 36.02 -22.56
N LEU A 85 -2.98 36.81 -21.59
CA LEU A 85 -2.78 36.38 -20.22
C LEU A 85 -4.07 36.29 -19.41
N ASP A 86 -5.16 36.92 -19.87
CA ASP A 86 -6.45 36.95 -19.16
C ASP A 86 -7.61 36.44 -20.02
N VAL A 87 -7.49 35.18 -20.41
CA VAL A 87 -8.49 34.42 -21.17
C VAL A 87 -9.04 33.26 -20.34
N ARG A 88 -10.25 32.81 -20.68
CA ARG A 88 -10.91 31.62 -20.10
C ARG A 88 -11.32 30.67 -21.23
N TYR A 89 -11.37 29.39 -20.92
CA TYR A 89 -11.73 28.31 -21.84
C TYR A 89 -12.94 27.57 -21.29
N ASP A 90 -14.09 27.79 -21.92
CA ASP A 90 -15.38 27.24 -21.50
C ASP A 90 -15.90 26.26 -22.55
N PHE A 91 -16.44 25.12 -22.12
CA PHE A 91 -16.94 24.08 -23.03
C PHE A 91 -18.47 24.06 -23.00
N ASP A 92 -19.08 24.26 -24.16
CA ASP A 92 -20.53 24.27 -24.35
C ASP A 92 -20.95 23.06 -25.19
N ASP A 93 -21.99 22.34 -24.76
CA ASP A 93 -22.43 21.09 -25.41
C ASP A 93 -22.94 21.29 -26.86
N GLU A 94 -23.36 22.51 -27.22
CA GLU A 94 -23.84 22.84 -28.58
C GLU A 94 -22.77 23.53 -29.44
N GLN A 95 -21.89 24.32 -28.83
CA GLN A 95 -20.92 25.19 -29.51
C GLN A 95 -19.47 24.71 -29.40
N GLY A 96 -19.19 23.67 -28.61
CA GLY A 96 -17.84 23.16 -28.35
C GLY A 96 -17.02 24.08 -27.46
N LEU A 97 -15.68 23.95 -27.54
CA LEU A 97 -14.75 24.72 -26.73
C LEU A 97 -14.67 26.18 -27.20
N ARG A 98 -14.85 27.12 -26.28
CA ARG A 98 -14.86 28.56 -26.53
C ARG A 98 -13.76 29.26 -25.74
N LYS A 99 -13.03 30.15 -26.41
CA LYS A 99 -12.06 31.06 -25.80
C LYS A 99 -12.72 32.41 -25.52
N LEU A 100 -12.88 32.73 -24.25
CA LEU A 100 -13.54 33.94 -23.75
C LEU A 100 -12.49 34.91 -23.20
N ARG A 101 -12.60 36.20 -23.53
CA ARG A 101 -11.80 37.24 -22.89
C ARG A 101 -12.51 37.67 -21.61
N ALA A 102 -11.85 37.59 -20.47
CA ALA A 102 -12.42 38.13 -19.25
C ALA A 102 -12.47 39.67 -19.36
N ASN A 103 -13.66 40.26 -19.18
CA ASN A 103 -13.84 41.71 -19.03
C ASN A 103 -13.76 42.13 -17.55
N THR A 104 -13.23 41.27 -16.66
CA THR A 104 -13.26 41.42 -15.21
C THR A 104 -11.86 41.51 -14.61
N THR A 105 -11.72 42.38 -13.62
CA THR A 105 -10.47 42.70 -12.89
C THR A 105 -10.09 41.60 -11.90
N LEU A 106 -9.86 40.37 -12.35
CA LEU A 106 -9.21 39.34 -11.52
C LEU A 106 -7.71 39.39 -11.79
N ASN A 107 -6.99 40.01 -10.85
CA ASN A 107 -5.55 40.23 -10.96
C ASN A 107 -4.83 38.89 -10.74
N PRO A 108 -4.06 38.36 -11.71
CA PRO A 108 -3.35 37.08 -11.57
C PRO A 108 -2.09 37.23 -10.69
N ILE A 109 -2.15 38.03 -9.63
CA ILE A 109 -0.99 38.42 -8.83
C ILE A 109 -1.30 38.17 -7.35
N SER A 110 -0.56 37.24 -6.75
CA SER A 110 -0.57 36.98 -5.31
C SER A 110 0.67 37.60 -4.67
N ILE A 111 0.48 38.34 -3.58
CA ILE A 111 1.58 38.86 -2.76
C ILE A 111 1.48 38.19 -1.39
N GLN A 112 2.55 37.50 -0.97
CA GLN A 112 2.56 36.74 0.27
C GLN A 112 3.86 36.96 1.05
N ALA A 113 3.76 36.98 2.38
CA ALA A 113 4.94 36.99 3.24
C ALA A 113 5.41 35.56 3.51
N VAL A 114 6.72 35.29 3.39
CA VAL A 114 7.35 33.99 3.65
C VAL A 114 8.57 34.17 4.55
N ALA A 115 8.85 33.14 5.35
CA ALA A 115 9.97 33.16 6.28
C ALA A 115 11.32 32.99 5.59
N ASN A 116 11.37 32.24 4.48
CA ASN A 116 12.59 31.95 3.73
C ASN A 116 12.29 31.50 2.27
N GLU A 117 13.35 31.35 1.47
CA GLU A 117 13.30 30.91 0.08
C GLU A 117 12.67 29.51 -0.10
N GLN A 118 12.94 28.57 0.81
CA GLN A 118 12.38 27.21 0.74
C GLN A 118 10.85 27.22 0.82
N GLN A 119 10.28 28.10 1.65
CA GLN A 119 8.83 28.25 1.76
C GLN A 119 8.24 28.84 0.46
N ALA A 120 8.93 29.78 -0.20
CA ALA A 120 8.53 30.28 -1.52
C ALA A 120 8.54 29.18 -2.58
N VAL A 121 9.58 28.32 -2.58
CA VAL A 121 9.68 27.16 -3.48
C VAL A 121 8.56 26.15 -3.24
N SER A 122 8.27 25.80 -1.98
CA SER A 122 7.17 24.88 -1.64
C SER A 122 5.81 25.43 -2.11
N HIS A 123 5.53 26.72 -1.88
CA HIS A 123 4.30 27.36 -2.37
C HIS A 123 4.17 27.32 -3.90
N LEU A 124 5.27 27.54 -4.63
CA LEU A 124 5.26 27.51 -6.09
C LEU A 124 5.06 26.09 -6.64
N LEU A 125 5.70 25.09 -6.03
CA LEU A 125 5.48 23.70 -6.41
C LEU A 125 4.05 23.27 -6.12
N GLN A 126 3.47 23.68 -4.99
CA GLN A 126 2.07 23.40 -4.67
C GLN A 126 1.11 24.08 -5.64
N ALA A 127 1.40 25.32 -6.04
CA ALA A 127 0.63 26.03 -7.05
C ALA A 127 0.75 25.35 -8.42
N GLN A 128 1.93 24.82 -8.79
CA GLN A 128 2.10 24.04 -10.01
C GLN A 128 1.34 22.70 -9.98
N ALA A 129 1.30 22.03 -8.83
CA ALA A 129 0.63 20.73 -8.67
C ALA A 129 -0.91 20.84 -8.70
N THR A 130 -1.45 22.02 -8.40
CA THR A 130 -2.89 22.28 -8.34
C THR A 130 -3.38 22.69 -9.74
N PRO A 131 -4.23 21.91 -10.42
CA PRO A 131 -4.70 22.23 -11.77
C PRO A 131 -5.49 23.55 -11.81
N LEU A 132 -5.14 24.44 -12.75
CA LEU A 132 -5.91 25.67 -13.00
C LEU A 132 -7.30 25.34 -13.56
N GLU A 133 -8.35 25.94 -12.99
CA GLU A 133 -9.70 25.86 -13.56
C GLU A 133 -9.80 26.80 -14.77
N LEU A 134 -9.38 26.37 -15.96
CA LEU A 134 -9.28 27.24 -17.15
C LEU A 134 -10.60 27.94 -17.56
N ALA A 135 -11.76 27.45 -17.10
CA ALA A 135 -13.05 28.13 -17.27
C ALA A 135 -13.21 29.40 -16.41
N ARG A 136 -12.47 29.48 -15.29
CA ARG A 136 -12.60 30.55 -14.27
C ARG A 136 -11.31 31.29 -13.98
N GLU A 137 -10.16 30.67 -14.23
CA GLU A 137 -8.83 31.17 -13.91
C GLU A 137 -8.02 31.48 -15.17
N ALA A 138 -7.12 32.45 -15.04
CA ALA A 138 -6.18 32.80 -16.10
C ALA A 138 -5.15 31.68 -16.28
N PRO A 139 -4.69 31.40 -17.51
CA PRO A 139 -3.66 30.39 -17.76
C PRO A 139 -2.25 30.81 -17.27
N VAL A 140 -2.13 31.91 -16.51
CA VAL A 140 -0.91 32.36 -15.84
C VAL A 140 -1.23 32.96 -14.48
N HIS A 141 -0.36 32.72 -13.49
CA HIS A 141 -0.42 33.34 -12.17
C HIS A 141 0.98 33.77 -11.70
N PHE A 142 1.08 34.98 -11.17
CA PHE A 142 2.28 35.59 -10.64
C PHE A 142 2.25 35.59 -9.12
N TRP A 143 3.40 35.30 -8.51
CA TRP A 143 3.60 35.33 -7.08
C TRP A 143 4.74 36.28 -6.74
N VAL A 144 4.52 37.17 -5.78
CA VAL A 144 5.56 38.01 -5.19
C VAL A 144 5.66 37.64 -3.72
N PHE A 145 6.68 36.86 -3.39
CA PHE A 145 6.97 36.49 -2.01
C PHE A 145 7.89 37.51 -1.37
N THR A 146 7.52 37.96 -0.17
CA THR A 146 8.22 39.00 0.58
C THR A 146 8.72 38.43 1.91
N GLY A 147 9.97 38.73 2.28
CA GLY A 147 10.60 38.17 3.47
C GLY A 147 11.99 38.76 3.66
N ASN A 148 12.97 37.93 4.06
CA ASN A 148 14.39 38.34 4.06
C ASN A 148 14.92 38.57 2.65
N ASP A 149 14.43 37.79 1.68
CA ASP A 149 14.68 37.94 0.25
C ASP A 149 13.33 38.12 -0.46
N VAL A 150 13.33 38.77 -1.63
CA VAL A 150 12.13 38.87 -2.47
C VAL A 150 12.21 37.79 -3.55
N VAL A 151 11.17 36.98 -3.69
CA VAL A 151 11.09 35.95 -4.74
C VAL A 151 9.93 36.27 -5.69
N LEU A 152 10.24 36.41 -6.97
CA LEU A 152 9.24 36.48 -8.04
C LEU A 152 9.02 35.07 -8.57
N GLY A 153 7.79 34.57 -8.50
CA GLY A 153 7.38 33.29 -9.03
C GLY A 153 6.32 33.44 -10.12
N VAL A 154 6.31 32.52 -11.08
CA VAL A 154 5.30 32.44 -12.14
C VAL A 154 4.88 30.99 -12.31
N VAL A 155 3.58 30.71 -12.28
CA VAL A 155 3.01 29.42 -12.69
C VAL A 155 2.19 29.66 -13.95
N ALA A 156 2.45 28.90 -15.01
CA ALA A 156 1.78 29.13 -16.26
C ALA A 156 1.46 27.83 -17.01
N HIS A 157 0.33 27.82 -17.70
CA HIS A 157 -0.22 26.65 -18.37
C HIS A 157 0.32 26.50 -19.80
N ASP A 158 0.54 25.26 -20.24
CA ASP A 158 1.08 24.91 -21.56
C ASP A 158 0.21 25.38 -22.74
N ILE A 159 -1.06 25.70 -22.48
CA ILE A 159 -2.00 26.26 -23.48
C ILE A 159 -1.52 27.63 -24.03
N LEU A 160 -0.60 28.30 -23.33
CA LEU A 160 0.00 29.56 -23.78
C LEU A 160 1.18 29.37 -24.75
N ALA A 161 1.59 28.14 -25.05
CA ALA A 161 2.81 27.86 -25.82
C ALA A 161 2.85 28.54 -27.20
N GLU A 162 1.69 28.72 -27.84
CA GLU A 162 1.58 29.38 -29.16
C GLU A 162 1.27 30.88 -29.07
N THR A 163 0.86 31.37 -27.90
CA THR A 163 0.41 32.76 -27.71
C THR A 163 1.49 33.61 -27.04
N LEU A 164 2.36 33.02 -26.21
CA LEU A 164 3.35 33.73 -25.43
C LEU A 164 4.64 32.93 -25.22
N SER A 165 5.80 33.59 -25.38
CA SER A 165 7.10 33.05 -24.96
C SER A 165 7.56 33.63 -23.62
N CYS A 166 8.21 32.81 -22.79
CA CYS A 166 8.69 33.23 -21.46
C CYS A 166 9.69 34.39 -21.55
N ARG A 167 10.60 34.36 -22.54
CA ARG A 167 11.53 35.46 -22.81
C ARG A 167 10.81 36.78 -23.09
N GLN A 168 9.74 36.73 -23.89
CA GLN A 168 8.96 37.92 -24.22
C GLN A 168 8.22 38.44 -22.99
N LEU A 169 7.61 37.55 -22.19
CA LEU A 169 6.99 37.91 -20.91
C LEU A 169 7.97 38.67 -19.99
N LEU A 170 9.17 38.13 -19.79
CA LEU A 170 10.18 38.71 -18.91
C LEU A 170 10.80 40.01 -19.44
N LYS A 171 11.01 40.12 -20.76
CA LYS A 171 11.47 41.38 -21.39
C LYS A 171 10.43 42.48 -21.24
N THR A 172 9.15 42.16 -21.47
CA THR A 172 8.05 43.11 -21.32
C THR A 172 7.91 43.54 -19.86
N LEU A 173 7.99 42.60 -18.91
CA LEU A 173 8.02 42.91 -17.48
C LEU A 173 9.20 43.83 -17.12
N SER A 174 10.40 43.55 -17.65
CA SER A 174 11.59 44.38 -17.44
C SER A 174 11.42 45.79 -17.99
N ALA A 175 10.87 45.94 -19.20
CA ALA A 175 10.60 47.25 -19.79
C ALA A 175 9.58 48.04 -18.95
N LEU A 176 8.48 47.40 -18.55
CA LEU A 176 7.44 48.02 -17.71
C LEU A 176 7.98 48.42 -16.33
N TYR A 177 8.77 47.55 -15.70
CA TYR A 177 9.44 47.88 -14.44
C TYR A 177 10.36 49.08 -14.65
N ASN A 178 11.27 49.05 -15.62
CA ASN A 178 12.25 50.12 -15.86
C ASN A 178 11.63 51.42 -16.39
N GLY A 179 10.34 51.45 -16.73
CA GLY A 179 9.66 52.63 -17.28
C GLY A 179 9.96 52.87 -18.77
N ASN A 180 10.43 51.84 -19.47
CA ASN A 180 10.68 51.84 -20.90
C ASN A 180 9.43 51.43 -21.68
N ASP A 181 9.35 51.77 -22.97
CA ASP A 181 8.25 51.35 -23.86
C ASP A 181 8.35 49.85 -24.20
N PRO A 182 7.38 49.02 -23.78
CA PRO A 182 7.39 47.57 -24.03
C PRO A 182 7.05 47.18 -25.47
N ALA A 183 6.57 48.09 -26.32
CA ALA A 183 6.09 47.78 -27.67
C ALA A 183 7.19 47.34 -28.66
N GLN A 184 8.47 47.56 -28.34
CA GLN A 184 9.61 47.16 -29.18
C GLN A 184 10.04 45.72 -28.87
N GLY A 185 9.51 44.74 -29.62
CA GLY A 185 10.05 43.37 -29.59
C GLY A 185 9.07 42.22 -29.36
N PHE A 186 7.78 42.41 -29.66
CA PHE A 186 6.85 41.28 -29.76
C PHE A 186 7.28 40.39 -30.94
N GLU A 187 7.81 39.20 -30.62
CA GLU A 187 8.21 38.21 -31.62
C GLU A 187 6.98 37.41 -32.06
N VAL A 188 6.87 37.12 -33.36
CA VAL A 188 5.80 36.25 -33.88
C VAL A 188 6.13 34.81 -33.48
N ILE A 189 5.27 34.20 -32.67
CA ILE A 189 5.39 32.81 -32.25
C ILE A 189 4.76 31.95 -33.35
N GLN A 190 5.48 30.92 -33.79
CA GLN A 190 4.92 29.95 -34.71
C GLN A 190 4.16 28.87 -33.94
N PRO A 191 3.00 28.42 -34.44
CA PRO A 191 2.24 27.35 -33.81
C PRO A 191 3.06 26.07 -33.77
N VAL A 192 2.96 25.32 -32.68
CA VAL A 192 3.69 24.08 -32.50
C VAL A 192 2.85 23.02 -31.80
N ALA A 193 2.90 21.81 -32.35
CA ALA A 193 2.34 20.63 -31.73
C ALA A 193 2.95 20.36 -30.34
N PRO A 194 2.13 19.95 -29.36
CA PRO A 194 2.59 19.56 -28.04
C PRO A 194 3.49 18.32 -28.11
N LEU A 195 4.36 18.16 -27.11
CA LEU A 195 5.19 16.97 -27.00
C LEU A 195 4.33 15.74 -26.68
N PRO A 196 4.51 14.62 -27.39
CA PRO A 196 3.84 13.38 -27.05
C PRO A 196 4.32 12.88 -25.68
N GLU A 197 3.39 12.32 -24.91
CA GLU A 197 3.63 11.91 -23.54
C GLU A 197 4.47 10.63 -23.45
N ALA A 198 5.38 10.59 -22.48
CA ALA A 198 6.12 9.39 -22.11
C ALA A 198 5.25 8.53 -21.16
N THR A 199 4.45 7.64 -21.76
CA THR A 199 3.49 6.78 -21.05
C THR A 199 4.13 5.76 -20.10
N ALA A 200 5.42 5.46 -20.24
CA ALA A 200 6.18 4.61 -19.33
C ALA A 200 7.67 4.99 -19.33
N LEU A 201 8.35 4.81 -18.19
CA LEU A 201 9.82 4.86 -18.13
C LEU A 201 10.40 3.60 -18.76
N VAL A 202 11.27 3.76 -19.76
CA VAL A 202 11.93 2.68 -20.48
C VAL A 202 13.28 2.33 -19.84
N LEU A 203 13.98 3.30 -19.24
CA LEU A 203 15.27 3.01 -18.63
C LEU A 203 15.10 2.15 -17.35
N PRO A 204 15.95 1.13 -17.12
CA PRO A 204 15.82 0.14 -16.03
C PRO A 204 16.35 0.66 -14.68
N TRP A 205 16.14 1.93 -14.37
CA TRP A 205 16.65 2.56 -13.15
C TRP A 205 15.68 2.30 -12.00
N PRO A 206 16.16 2.30 -10.74
CA PRO A 206 15.28 2.20 -9.58
C PRO A 206 14.25 3.31 -9.68
N ARG A 207 13.00 2.93 -9.85
CA ARG A 207 11.90 3.89 -9.85
C ARG A 207 11.78 4.43 -8.44
N GLN A 208 11.47 5.72 -8.33
CA GLN A 208 10.88 6.17 -7.09
C GLN A 208 9.65 5.28 -6.91
N ALA A 209 9.44 4.73 -5.72
CA ALA A 209 8.13 4.20 -5.42
C ALA A 209 7.20 5.37 -5.69
N MET A 210 6.50 5.34 -6.83
CA MET A 210 5.33 6.16 -6.99
C MET A 210 4.51 5.66 -5.83
N ALA A 211 4.44 6.47 -4.76
CA ALA A 211 3.42 6.26 -3.77
C ALA A 211 2.17 6.05 -4.61
N LEU A 212 1.58 4.85 -4.54
CA LEU A 212 0.14 4.73 -4.70
C LEU A 212 -0.37 5.85 -3.81
N ARG A 213 -0.82 6.96 -4.41
CA ARG A 213 -1.12 8.19 -3.68
C ARG A 213 -1.97 7.78 -2.49
N ASP A 214 -1.38 7.89 -1.32
CA ASP A 214 -2.05 7.85 -0.03
C ASP A 214 -3.18 8.86 -0.14
N TYR A 215 -4.44 8.46 0.01
CA TYR A 215 -5.50 9.42 0.33
C TYR A 215 -5.47 9.72 1.84
N ARG A 216 -4.26 9.89 2.40
CA ARG A 216 -4.02 9.97 3.85
C ARG A 216 -2.82 10.84 4.19
N THR A 217 -2.93 12.12 3.90
CA THR A 217 -2.58 13.13 4.88
C THR A 217 -3.32 14.42 4.57
N SER A 218 -4.28 14.80 5.41
CA SER A 218 -4.64 16.20 5.59
C SER A 218 -3.66 16.85 6.57
N VAL A 219 -2.39 16.95 6.18
CA VAL A 219 -1.49 17.99 6.67
C VAL A 219 -0.71 18.46 5.46
N VAL A 220 -1.05 19.66 5.00
CA VAL A 220 -0.29 20.42 4.01
C VAL A 220 1.08 20.72 4.64
N GLN A 221 2.03 19.82 4.47
CA GLN A 221 3.46 20.09 4.59
C GLN A 221 4.24 19.07 3.76
N ASP A 222 4.54 19.51 2.54
CA ASP A 222 5.59 19.04 1.61
C ASP A 222 5.43 17.70 0.87
N ASP A 223 4.20 17.18 0.73
CA ASP A 223 3.90 16.02 -0.14
C ASP A 223 4.24 16.26 -1.63
N VAL A 224 4.22 17.53 -2.06
CA VAL A 224 4.57 17.94 -3.43
C VAL A 224 6.06 17.78 -3.69
N LEU A 225 6.92 18.02 -2.70
CA LEU A 225 8.36 17.79 -2.82
C LEU A 225 8.69 16.29 -2.95
N ALA A 226 7.86 15.43 -2.36
CA ALA A 226 8.00 13.98 -2.48
C ALA A 226 7.65 13.46 -3.89
N GLN A 227 6.84 14.19 -4.65
CA GLN A 227 6.43 13.85 -6.02
C GLN A 227 7.17 14.65 -7.11
N ALA A 228 8.12 15.52 -6.73
CA ALA A 228 8.89 16.31 -7.68
C ALA A 228 10.13 15.53 -8.15
N GLY A 229 10.47 15.69 -9.43
CA GLY A 229 11.67 15.10 -10.01
C GLY A 229 12.95 15.70 -9.44
N VAL A 230 14.10 15.19 -9.90
CA VAL A 230 15.38 15.72 -9.44
C VAL A 230 15.92 16.70 -10.44
N ARG A 231 16.45 17.80 -9.94
CA ARG A 231 17.23 18.75 -10.71
C ARG A 231 18.52 19.06 -9.99
N ILE A 232 19.63 18.71 -10.61
CA ILE A 232 20.96 18.91 -10.02
C ILE A 232 21.92 19.48 -11.05
N ALA A 233 22.68 20.49 -10.63
CA ALA A 233 23.70 21.13 -11.46
C ALA A 233 25.09 20.92 -10.86
N THR A 234 26.09 20.76 -11.72
CA THR A 234 27.51 20.70 -11.33
C THR A 234 28.35 21.51 -12.29
N ARG A 235 29.38 22.18 -11.76
CA ARG A 235 30.35 22.95 -12.56
C ARG A 235 31.61 22.12 -12.75
N VAL A 236 32.00 21.91 -14.00
CA VAL A 236 33.17 21.11 -14.36
C VAL A 236 34.11 21.87 -15.29
N ALA A 237 35.37 21.43 -15.33
CA ALA A 237 36.39 22.11 -16.13
C ALA A 237 36.14 21.88 -17.62
N ARG A 238 36.15 22.94 -18.44
CA ARG A 238 35.88 22.90 -19.88
C ARG A 238 36.72 21.86 -20.62
N LYS A 239 37.95 21.63 -20.17
CA LYS A 239 38.91 20.66 -20.73
C LYS A 239 38.46 19.19 -20.72
N ILE A 240 37.45 18.81 -19.93
CA ILE A 240 36.91 17.44 -19.94
C ILE A 240 35.89 17.23 -21.06
N LEU A 241 35.43 18.31 -21.69
CA LEU A 241 34.52 18.24 -22.82
C LEU A 241 35.28 18.05 -24.14
N PRO A 242 34.58 17.56 -25.18
CA PRO A 242 35.16 17.41 -26.51
C PRO A 242 35.59 18.76 -27.08
N VAL A 243 36.72 18.79 -27.79
CA VAL A 243 37.10 19.95 -28.60
C VAL A 243 36.16 20.00 -29.80
N ALA A 244 35.51 21.14 -30.00
CA ALA A 244 34.55 21.35 -31.07
C ALA A 244 34.64 22.79 -31.59
N ASP A 245 34.45 22.95 -32.91
CA ASP A 245 34.66 24.24 -33.60
C ASP A 245 33.51 25.23 -33.41
N ASN A 246 32.30 24.73 -33.09
CA ASN A 246 31.11 25.56 -32.88
C ASN A 246 30.15 24.91 -31.83
N PRO A 247 29.17 25.67 -31.31
CA PRO A 247 28.23 25.18 -30.30
C PRO A 247 27.39 23.96 -30.73
N ALA A 248 27.00 23.87 -32.01
CA ALA A 248 26.21 22.75 -32.51
C ALA A 248 27.02 21.45 -32.53
N THR A 249 28.27 21.51 -33.01
CA THR A 249 29.23 20.39 -32.97
C THR A 249 29.48 19.95 -31.53
N LEU A 250 29.65 20.90 -30.61
CA LEU A 250 29.83 20.56 -29.20
C LEU A 250 28.60 19.87 -28.60
N LEU A 251 27.40 20.41 -28.86
CA LEU A 251 26.16 19.85 -28.32
C LEU A 251 25.93 18.43 -28.85
N ALA A 252 26.12 18.21 -30.16
CA ALA A 252 26.04 16.88 -30.77
C ALA A 252 27.08 15.91 -30.19
N ALA A 253 28.31 16.36 -29.99
CA ALA A 253 29.39 15.56 -29.41
C ALA A 253 29.10 15.13 -27.96
N ILE A 254 28.47 16.01 -27.17
CA ILE A 254 28.07 15.71 -25.81
C ILE A 254 26.83 14.82 -25.79
N ALA A 255 25.83 15.11 -26.64
CA ALA A 255 24.64 14.30 -26.77
C ALA A 255 24.96 12.85 -27.14
N ALA A 256 25.86 12.64 -28.11
CA ALA A 256 26.34 11.31 -28.47
C ALA A 256 27.04 10.60 -27.31
N ARG A 257 27.88 11.30 -26.54
CA ARG A 257 28.56 10.74 -25.36
C ARG A 257 27.58 10.41 -24.23
N PHE A 258 26.61 11.28 -23.99
CA PHE A 258 25.58 11.07 -22.98
C PHE A 258 24.68 9.89 -23.34
N GLY A 259 24.20 9.81 -24.59
CA GLY A 259 23.41 8.68 -25.06
C GLY A 259 24.15 7.35 -24.97
N ARG A 260 25.44 7.30 -25.36
CA ARG A 260 26.28 6.10 -25.19
C ARG A 260 26.46 5.74 -23.71
N PHE A 261 26.69 6.73 -22.85
CA PHE A 261 26.83 6.51 -21.43
C PHE A 261 25.55 5.93 -20.82
N ILE A 262 24.38 6.52 -21.09
CA ILE A 262 23.10 6.02 -20.59
C ILE A 262 22.80 4.63 -21.14
N SER A 263 22.97 4.42 -22.45
CA SER A 263 22.78 3.13 -23.11
C SER A 263 23.66 2.03 -22.50
N ALA A 264 24.93 2.34 -22.21
CA ALA A 264 25.85 1.41 -21.56
C ALA A 264 25.43 1.09 -20.11
N GLN A 265 24.92 2.07 -19.36
CA GLN A 265 24.42 1.86 -18.00
C GLN A 265 23.08 1.13 -17.96
N SER A 266 22.31 1.17 -19.04
CA SER A 266 21.03 0.45 -19.17
C SER A 266 21.17 -0.89 -19.90
N GLY A 267 22.32 -1.56 -19.79
CA GLY A 267 22.51 -2.89 -20.37
C GLY A 267 22.56 -2.94 -21.90
N GLY A 268 22.80 -1.82 -22.58
CA GLY A 268 22.87 -1.74 -24.05
C GLY A 268 21.52 -1.45 -24.72
N LEU A 269 20.51 -0.99 -23.98
CA LEU A 269 19.26 -0.55 -24.60
C LEU A 269 19.46 0.64 -25.56
N PRO A 270 18.71 0.69 -26.67
CA PRO A 270 18.68 1.89 -27.50
C PRO A 270 18.11 3.07 -26.71
N VAL A 271 18.56 4.28 -27.06
CA VAL A 271 18.02 5.54 -26.51
C VAL A 271 17.76 6.51 -27.64
N GLN A 272 16.69 7.29 -27.57
CA GLN A 272 16.36 8.31 -28.57
C GLN A 272 16.89 9.65 -28.08
N LEU A 273 17.95 10.14 -28.74
CA LEU A 273 18.53 11.44 -28.45
C LEU A 273 17.70 12.54 -29.10
N CYS A 274 17.28 13.50 -28.30
CA CYS A 274 16.59 14.71 -28.70
C CYS A 274 17.53 15.90 -28.52
N ILE A 275 17.81 16.66 -29.57
CA ILE A 275 18.56 17.92 -29.49
C ILE A 275 17.81 19.04 -30.23
N PRO A 276 17.95 20.30 -29.83
CA PRO A 276 17.40 21.44 -30.58
C PRO A 276 17.83 21.44 -32.05
N GLN A 277 16.91 21.79 -32.94
CA GLN A 277 17.15 21.90 -34.38
C GLN A 277 17.88 23.20 -34.74
N ASP A 278 17.64 24.27 -33.98
CA ASP A 278 18.23 25.59 -34.19
C ASP A 278 19.64 25.68 -33.56
N ASP A 279 20.62 26.14 -34.35
CA ASP A 279 22.02 26.32 -33.92
C ASP A 279 22.21 27.53 -32.99
N ALA A 280 21.20 28.39 -32.87
CA ALA A 280 21.27 29.53 -31.99
C ALA A 280 21.29 29.04 -30.53
N GLN A 281 22.19 29.59 -29.71
CA GLN A 281 22.15 29.47 -28.24
C GLN A 281 20.86 30.09 -27.62
N GLN A 282 19.79 30.25 -28.41
CA GLN A 282 18.42 30.48 -27.97
C GLN A 282 17.87 29.15 -27.47
N ALA A 283 18.32 28.78 -26.29
CA ALA A 283 18.03 27.53 -25.61
C ALA A 283 16.52 27.24 -25.46
N LEU A 284 16.12 25.98 -25.69
CA LEU A 284 14.92 25.39 -25.11
C LEU A 284 15.20 25.11 -23.62
N GLY A 285 14.61 25.90 -22.73
CA GLY A 285 14.60 25.57 -21.31
C GLY A 285 13.57 24.47 -21.05
N VAL A 286 13.87 23.54 -20.14
CA VAL A 286 12.89 22.52 -19.72
C VAL A 286 11.66 23.15 -19.05
N GLU A 287 11.83 24.34 -18.45
CA GLU A 287 10.76 25.16 -17.87
C GLU A 287 10.01 26.03 -18.91
N THR A 288 10.52 26.12 -20.14
CA THR A 288 9.87 26.91 -21.19
C THR A 288 9.01 25.97 -22.02
N TRP A 289 7.70 26.24 -22.11
CA TRP A 289 6.71 25.51 -22.91
C TRP A 289 7.34 24.82 -24.13
N MET A 290 7.64 23.53 -23.97
CA MET A 290 8.49 22.83 -24.91
C MET A 290 7.68 22.34 -26.11
N SER A 291 8.23 22.54 -27.30
CA SER A 291 7.54 22.28 -28.56
C SER A 291 8.18 21.11 -29.33
N ALA A 292 7.38 20.16 -29.81
CA ALA A 292 7.89 18.94 -30.46
C ALA A 292 8.59 19.17 -31.80
N ALA A 293 8.21 20.22 -32.53
CA ALA A 293 8.61 20.47 -33.91
C ALA A 293 10.02 21.06 -34.07
N ARG A 294 10.68 21.46 -32.97
CA ARG A 294 12.04 22.06 -32.98
C ARG A 294 13.14 21.13 -32.48
N LEU A 295 12.87 19.83 -32.41
CA LEU A 295 13.83 18.82 -31.95
C LEU A 295 14.25 17.89 -33.09
N LYS A 296 15.56 17.78 -33.30
CA LYS A 296 16.15 16.66 -34.05
C LYS A 296 16.14 15.45 -33.13
N ARG A 297 15.55 14.35 -33.62
CA ARG A 297 15.49 13.06 -32.92
C ARG A 297 16.31 12.03 -33.68
N LEU A 298 17.14 11.30 -32.95
CA LEU A 298 17.95 10.21 -33.48
C LEU A 298 17.99 9.05 -32.50
N THR A 299 17.55 7.87 -32.94
CA THR A 299 17.68 6.64 -32.18
C THR A 299 19.12 6.14 -32.23
N LEU A 300 19.75 6.07 -31.05
CA LEU A 300 21.12 5.60 -30.85
C LEU A 300 21.10 4.13 -30.43
N HIS A 301 21.84 3.30 -31.16
CA HIS A 301 22.17 1.93 -30.77
C HIS A 301 23.61 1.86 -30.22
N PRO A 302 23.92 0.98 -29.25
CA PRO A 302 25.19 0.98 -28.50
C PRO A 302 26.46 0.89 -29.36
N ALA A 303 26.35 0.27 -30.54
CA ALA A 303 27.48 0.00 -31.43
C ALA A 303 27.68 1.04 -32.54
N ASP A 304 26.90 2.14 -32.58
CA ASP A 304 26.98 3.13 -33.67
C ASP A 304 28.18 4.09 -33.51
N PRO A 305 29.22 4.00 -34.37
CA PRO A 305 30.40 4.86 -34.27
C PRO A 305 30.18 6.25 -34.85
N GLU A 306 29.16 6.47 -35.69
CA GLU A 306 28.95 7.70 -36.49
C GLU A 306 27.82 8.61 -35.98
N VAL A 307 27.22 8.30 -34.82
CA VAL A 307 26.13 9.09 -34.18
C VAL A 307 26.38 10.60 -34.19
N GLU A 308 27.59 11.04 -33.84
CA GLU A 308 27.93 12.47 -33.77
C GLU A 308 27.78 13.16 -35.14
N ASN A 309 28.26 12.51 -36.21
CA ASN A 309 28.13 13.02 -37.58
C ASN A 309 26.66 12.97 -38.04
N ARG A 310 25.90 11.94 -37.64
CA ARG A 310 24.48 11.81 -37.98
C ARG A 310 23.64 12.91 -37.31
N LEU A 311 23.85 13.20 -36.02
CA LEU A 311 23.18 14.31 -35.32
C LEU A 311 23.41 15.67 -36.02
N LEU A 312 24.59 15.86 -36.61
CA LEU A 312 24.94 17.08 -37.33
C LEU A 312 24.31 17.14 -38.74
N VAL A 313 24.29 16.02 -39.47
CA VAL A 313 23.88 15.96 -40.88
C VAL A 313 22.36 15.72 -41.04
N GLN A 314 21.70 15.13 -40.05
CA GLN A 314 20.29 14.75 -40.14
C GLN A 314 19.38 15.98 -40.26
N GLN A 315 18.75 16.10 -41.43
CA GLN A 315 17.84 17.21 -41.78
C GLN A 315 16.38 16.93 -41.40
N THR A 316 16.01 15.65 -41.20
CA THR A 316 14.64 15.21 -40.89
C THR A 316 14.60 14.53 -39.54
N ALA A 317 13.74 15.01 -38.64
CA ALA A 317 13.55 14.43 -37.31
C ALA A 317 12.85 13.07 -37.41
N GLU A 318 13.34 12.06 -36.68
CA GLU A 318 12.60 10.82 -36.46
C GLU A 318 11.31 11.10 -35.67
N ALA A 319 10.29 10.27 -35.89
CA ALA A 319 9.11 10.29 -35.04
C ALA A 319 9.48 9.85 -33.61
N PRO A 320 8.78 10.36 -32.59
CA PRO A 320 8.98 9.91 -31.22
C PRO A 320 8.66 8.42 -31.10
N ASN A 321 9.54 7.66 -30.45
CA ASN A 321 9.36 6.24 -30.22
C ASN A 321 9.03 5.99 -28.74
N PRO A 322 7.79 5.62 -28.39
CA PRO A 322 7.39 5.41 -26.99
C PRO A 322 8.04 4.18 -26.34
N GLN A 323 8.66 3.30 -27.12
CA GLN A 323 9.33 2.09 -26.61
C GLN A 323 10.82 2.32 -26.31
N VAL A 324 11.32 3.53 -26.53
CA VAL A 324 12.73 3.88 -26.37
C VAL A 324 12.84 5.10 -25.47
N ALA A 325 13.77 5.06 -24.52
CA ALA A 325 13.98 6.18 -23.61
C ALA A 325 14.34 7.46 -24.36
N GLN A 326 13.56 8.52 -24.17
CA GLN A 326 13.81 9.82 -24.78
C GLN A 326 14.71 10.67 -23.87
N LEU A 327 15.88 11.04 -24.39
CA LEU A 327 16.88 11.83 -23.68
C LEU A 327 17.04 13.18 -24.37
N LEU A 328 16.73 14.28 -23.67
CA LEU A 328 16.97 15.62 -24.21
C LEU A 328 18.38 16.09 -23.84
N VAL A 329 19.12 16.59 -24.81
CA VAL A 329 20.38 17.31 -24.58
C VAL A 329 20.27 18.69 -25.19
N THR A 330 20.33 19.72 -24.35
CA THR A 330 20.03 21.10 -24.75
C THR A 330 20.99 22.11 -24.13
N TRP A 331 20.99 23.32 -24.66
CA TRP A 331 21.59 24.46 -23.98
C TRP A 331 20.68 24.89 -22.83
N LEU A 332 21.28 25.22 -21.68
CA LEU A 332 20.57 25.80 -20.56
C LEU A 332 20.22 27.25 -20.90
N ALA A 333 18.92 27.55 -21.00
CA ALA A 333 18.44 28.92 -21.02
C ALA A 333 18.52 29.46 -19.60
N ASP A 334 19.23 30.57 -19.38
CA ASP A 334 19.05 31.35 -18.16
C ASP A 334 18.02 32.46 -18.42
N PRO A 335 16.75 32.27 -18.03
CA PRO A 335 15.71 33.28 -18.21
C PRO A 335 15.98 34.56 -17.42
N SER A 336 16.85 34.53 -16.39
CA SER A 336 17.25 35.73 -15.64
C SER A 336 17.94 36.77 -16.53
N VAL A 337 18.56 36.35 -17.64
CA VAL A 337 19.15 37.26 -18.64
C VAL A 337 18.09 38.16 -19.27
N ALA A 338 16.85 37.69 -19.39
CA ALA A 338 15.71 38.44 -19.91
C ALA A 338 15.00 39.28 -18.84
N LEU A 339 15.24 38.99 -17.56
CA LEU A 339 14.68 39.72 -16.41
C LEU A 339 15.72 40.73 -15.89
N GLN A 340 15.73 41.92 -16.49
CA GLN A 340 16.67 42.99 -16.14
C GLN A 340 15.92 44.13 -15.45
N LEU A 341 15.95 44.13 -14.13
CA LEU A 341 15.28 45.12 -13.29
C LEU A 341 16.33 46.12 -12.79
N ASP A 342 16.14 47.41 -13.06
CA ASP A 342 17.11 48.46 -12.71
C ASP A 342 17.43 48.44 -11.20
N GLY A 343 18.71 48.21 -10.87
CA GLY A 343 19.19 48.17 -9.48
C GLY A 343 18.88 46.88 -8.72
N VAL A 344 18.33 45.86 -9.38
CA VAL A 344 17.93 44.58 -8.78
C VAL A 344 18.64 43.43 -9.50
N SER A 345 19.30 42.56 -8.75
CA SER A 345 19.88 41.33 -9.31
C SER A 345 18.84 40.22 -9.29
N ALA A 346 18.55 39.60 -10.43
CA ALA A 346 17.68 38.42 -10.49
C ALA A 346 18.52 37.15 -10.62
N GLU A 347 18.39 36.23 -9.66
CA GLU A 347 19.01 34.92 -9.67
C GLU A 347 17.93 33.85 -9.77
N ARG A 348 18.04 32.96 -10.75
CA ARG A 348 17.09 31.86 -10.94
C ARG A 348 17.17 30.83 -9.81
N LEU A 349 16.02 30.42 -9.32
CA LEU A 349 15.89 29.27 -8.41
C LEU A 349 15.65 27.99 -9.22
N LEU A 350 16.33 26.91 -8.85
CA LEU A 350 16.17 25.60 -9.49
C LEU A 350 14.96 24.89 -8.90
N LEU A 351 13.84 24.96 -9.62
CA LEU A 351 12.65 24.20 -9.26
C LEU A 351 12.73 22.79 -9.87
N PRO A 352 12.46 21.72 -9.09
CA PRO A 352 12.31 20.38 -9.64
C PRO A 352 11.04 20.29 -10.51
N PRO A 353 11.06 19.54 -11.63
CA PRO A 353 9.87 19.40 -12.45
C PRO A 353 8.84 18.50 -11.76
N LEU A 354 7.55 18.82 -11.90
CA LEU A 354 6.46 17.88 -11.54
C LEU A 354 6.11 16.92 -12.68
N HIS A 355 6.50 17.25 -13.91
CA HIS A 355 6.33 16.42 -15.10
C HIS A 355 7.40 16.78 -16.13
N THR A 356 7.89 15.79 -16.89
CA THR A 356 8.77 16.00 -18.05
C THR A 356 8.42 15.01 -19.16
N PRO A 357 8.38 15.42 -20.43
CA PRO A 357 8.17 14.50 -21.55
C PRO A 357 9.42 13.66 -21.89
N PHE A 358 10.54 13.89 -21.19
CA PHE A 358 11.79 13.16 -21.33
C PHE A 358 12.14 12.45 -20.02
N GLU A 359 12.69 11.23 -20.10
CA GLU A 359 13.13 10.49 -18.90
C GLU A 359 14.32 11.16 -18.23
N LEU A 360 15.24 11.70 -19.04
CA LEU A 360 16.38 12.49 -18.59
C LEU A 360 16.59 13.69 -19.51
N VAL A 361 16.90 14.84 -18.92
CA VAL A 361 17.38 16.01 -19.64
C VAL A 361 18.76 16.42 -19.15
N LEU A 362 19.73 16.51 -20.05
CA LEU A 362 21.02 17.11 -19.81
C LEU A 362 21.08 18.51 -20.44
N ALA A 363 21.10 19.54 -19.60
CA ALA A 363 21.27 20.92 -20.01
C ALA A 363 22.70 21.42 -19.76
N LEU A 364 23.21 22.26 -20.66
CA LEU A 364 24.58 22.77 -20.61
C LEU A 364 24.64 24.30 -20.65
N SER A 365 25.51 24.92 -19.84
CA SER A 365 25.87 26.32 -20.01
C SER A 365 27.38 26.53 -19.97
N LEU A 366 27.87 27.53 -20.71
CA LEU A 366 29.28 27.93 -20.75
C LEU A 366 29.42 29.31 -20.12
N PRO A 367 29.46 29.41 -18.77
CA PRO A 367 29.47 30.69 -18.08
C PRO A 367 30.78 31.46 -18.28
N ASP A 368 31.89 30.76 -18.52
CA ASP A 368 33.22 31.33 -18.78
C ASP A 368 34.06 30.38 -19.67
N PRO A 369 35.24 30.80 -20.15
CA PRO A 369 36.06 30.00 -21.06
C PRO A 369 36.60 28.68 -20.48
N ASP A 370 36.78 28.60 -19.16
CA ASP A 370 37.48 27.50 -18.49
C ASP A 370 36.52 26.51 -17.81
N SER A 371 35.22 26.82 -17.75
CA SER A 371 34.22 25.97 -17.10
C SER A 371 32.93 25.77 -17.91
N VAL A 372 32.25 24.69 -17.58
CA VAL A 372 30.91 24.36 -18.10
C VAL A 372 30.05 23.95 -16.91
N VAL A 373 28.77 24.33 -16.94
CA VAL A 373 27.77 23.79 -16.02
C VAL A 373 26.99 22.71 -16.74
N LEU A 374 26.91 21.54 -16.11
CA LEU A 374 26.05 20.43 -16.51
C LEU A 374 24.90 20.34 -15.52
N GLU A 375 23.67 20.38 -16.03
CA GLU A 375 22.46 20.25 -15.23
C GLU A 375 21.70 19.02 -15.71
N LEU A 376 21.47 18.07 -14.80
CA LEU A 376 20.70 16.87 -15.07
C LEU A 376 19.34 16.98 -14.40
N ILE A 377 18.30 16.83 -15.19
CA ILE A 377 16.91 16.79 -14.75
C ILE A 377 16.39 15.38 -15.02
N ALA A 378 15.74 14.78 -14.03
CA ALA A 378 15.16 13.45 -14.11
C ALA A 378 13.64 13.49 -13.93
N ASP A 379 12.97 12.57 -14.60
CA ASP A 379 11.53 12.34 -14.42
C ASP A 379 11.20 12.01 -12.95
N PRO A 380 10.08 12.52 -12.39
CA PRO A 380 9.68 12.26 -11.01
C PRO A 380 9.42 10.79 -10.65
N ARG A 381 9.25 9.92 -11.65
CA ARG A 381 9.10 8.48 -11.45
C ARG A 381 10.45 7.80 -11.20
N LEU A 382 11.59 8.49 -11.35
CA LEU A 382 12.93 8.01 -11.03
C LEU A 382 13.32 8.33 -9.58
N THR A 383 14.04 7.43 -8.91
CA THR A 383 14.50 7.68 -7.52
C THR A 383 15.29 8.99 -7.41
N PRO A 384 15.14 9.75 -6.30
CA PRO A 384 15.86 11.01 -6.13
C PRO A 384 17.39 10.88 -6.16
N HIS A 385 17.91 9.67 -5.99
CA HIS A 385 19.33 9.37 -6.03
C HIS A 385 19.86 9.08 -7.46
N ALA A 386 18.97 8.87 -8.44
CA ALA A 386 19.37 8.49 -9.80
C ALA A 386 20.12 9.62 -10.51
N ALA A 387 19.58 10.84 -10.51
CA ALA A 387 20.19 11.97 -11.21
C ALA A 387 21.56 12.39 -10.61
N PRO A 388 21.73 12.53 -9.28
CA PRO A 388 23.03 12.86 -8.71
C PRO A 388 24.10 11.81 -9.03
N PHE A 389 23.75 10.52 -8.91
CA PHE A 389 24.64 9.42 -9.26
C PHE A 389 25.00 9.43 -10.75
N LEU A 390 24.01 9.56 -11.63
CA LEU A 390 24.18 9.63 -13.07
C LEU A 390 25.11 10.76 -13.50
N LEU A 391 24.89 11.95 -12.95
CA LEU A 391 25.67 13.14 -13.27
C LEU A 391 27.11 12.97 -12.80
N GLU A 392 27.34 12.44 -11.59
CA GLU A 392 28.68 12.14 -11.09
C GLU A 392 29.42 11.12 -11.98
N GLN A 393 28.75 10.03 -12.33
CA GLN A 393 29.32 8.99 -13.19
C GLN A 393 29.57 9.50 -14.62
N PHE A 394 28.68 10.33 -15.16
CA PHE A 394 28.87 10.93 -16.48
C PHE A 394 30.05 11.92 -16.50
N VAL A 395 30.24 12.71 -15.45
CA VAL A 395 31.42 13.57 -15.31
C VAL A 395 32.70 12.73 -15.23
N ALA A 396 32.68 11.61 -14.51
CA ALA A 396 33.80 10.67 -14.47
C ALA A 396 34.08 10.04 -15.85
N PHE A 397 33.02 9.73 -16.63
CA PHE A 397 33.09 9.23 -18.00
C PHE A 397 33.79 10.23 -18.92
N LEU A 398 33.37 11.50 -18.88
CA LEU A 398 33.96 12.59 -19.66
C LEU A 398 35.44 12.82 -19.29
N ALA A 399 35.81 12.62 -18.02
CA ALA A 399 37.18 12.69 -17.55
C ALA A 399 38.05 11.48 -17.92
N GLY A 400 37.53 10.49 -18.65
CA GLY A 400 38.27 9.33 -19.14
C GLY A 400 38.52 8.24 -18.09
N ARG A 401 37.75 8.20 -16.99
CA ARG A 401 37.84 7.13 -15.98
C ARG A 401 37.06 5.90 -16.47
N THR A 402 37.60 4.71 -16.23
CA THR A 402 36.89 3.45 -16.46
C THR A 402 35.74 3.32 -15.46
N ILE A 403 34.53 3.14 -15.96
CA ILE A 403 33.33 3.03 -15.13
C ILE A 403 32.97 1.56 -14.99
N THR A 404 32.74 1.11 -13.75
CA THR A 404 32.18 -0.20 -13.46
C THR A 404 30.71 -0.18 -13.90
N THR A 405 30.36 -0.94 -14.95
CA THR A 405 28.98 -1.17 -15.33
C THR A 405 28.28 -1.88 -14.17
N ALA A 406 27.28 -1.24 -13.57
CA ALA A 406 26.31 -1.97 -12.79
C ALA A 406 25.56 -2.87 -13.78
N LEU A 407 25.86 -4.17 -13.78
CA LEU A 407 25.11 -5.15 -14.58
C LEU A 407 23.68 -5.22 -14.02
N LEU A 408 22.81 -4.33 -14.50
CA LEU A 408 21.37 -4.51 -14.51
C LEU A 408 21.06 -5.63 -15.53
N PRO A 409 20.14 -6.58 -15.22
CA PRO A 409 19.73 -7.59 -16.21
C PRO A 409 19.19 -6.87 -17.45
N ALA A 410 19.68 -7.24 -18.63
CA ALA A 410 19.32 -6.59 -19.88
C ALA A 410 17.82 -6.79 -20.17
N VAL A 411 17.14 -5.72 -20.54
CA VAL A 411 15.74 -5.71 -21.01
C VAL A 411 15.74 -6.03 -22.51
N GLU A 412 15.05 -7.07 -22.96
CA GLU A 412 14.78 -7.29 -24.40
C GLU A 412 13.36 -6.80 -24.80
N GLN A 413 13.26 -5.83 -25.72
CA GLN A 413 12.06 -5.44 -26.51
C GLN A 413 12.46 -4.71 -27.84
N PRO A 414 11.60 -4.52 -28.89
CA PRO A 414 10.62 -5.43 -29.52
C PRO A 414 10.46 -5.28 -31.09
N LEU A 415 9.63 -6.17 -31.68
CA LEU A 415 8.83 -6.12 -32.94
C LEU A 415 9.45 -6.33 -34.34
N ALA A 416 9.15 -7.50 -34.94
CA ALA A 416 8.87 -7.63 -36.37
C ALA A 416 7.73 -8.64 -36.63
N VAL A 417 6.92 -8.32 -37.64
CA VAL A 417 5.75 -9.03 -38.16
C VAL A 417 6.04 -10.53 -38.41
N VAL A 418 5.06 -11.35 -38.04
CA VAL A 418 4.88 -12.79 -38.32
C VAL A 418 5.58 -13.24 -39.62
N GLU A 419 6.63 -14.07 -39.53
CA GLU A 419 6.54 -15.55 -39.57
C GLU A 419 7.95 -16.21 -39.42
N HIS A 420 8.04 -17.19 -38.51
CA HIS A 420 9.08 -18.21 -38.30
C HIS A 420 10.33 -17.94 -37.41
N ALA A 421 10.26 -18.62 -36.23
CA ALA A 421 11.29 -19.20 -35.35
C ALA A 421 12.05 -18.30 -34.35
N LEU A 422 11.83 -18.62 -33.06
CA LEU A 422 12.28 -17.98 -31.80
C LEU A 422 13.81 -17.99 -31.53
N PRO A 423 14.27 -17.06 -30.68
CA PRO A 423 14.79 -17.38 -29.32
C PRO A 423 14.03 -16.52 -28.26
N VAL A 424 13.26 -16.98 -27.26
CA VAL A 424 13.46 -17.82 -26.04
C VAL A 424 14.42 -17.21 -24.99
N ASN A 425 14.01 -16.20 -24.19
CA ASN A 425 14.35 -16.16 -22.75
C ASN A 425 13.58 -15.17 -21.81
N ASP A 426 13.25 -13.91 -22.15
CA ASP A 426 12.71 -12.97 -21.12
C ASP A 426 11.21 -13.16 -20.76
N GLY A 427 10.35 -13.43 -21.74
CA GLY A 427 8.95 -13.79 -21.47
C GLY A 427 8.82 -15.09 -20.66
N GLN A 428 9.86 -15.94 -20.68
CA GLN A 428 9.89 -17.16 -19.90
C GLN A 428 10.16 -16.92 -18.42
N GLU A 429 10.84 -15.84 -18.02
CA GLU A 429 11.11 -15.62 -16.59
C GLU A 429 9.86 -15.11 -15.88
N ASN A 430 9.12 -14.14 -16.44
CA ASN A 430 7.84 -13.73 -15.85
C ASN A 430 6.78 -14.83 -15.92
N ASP A 431 6.70 -15.60 -17.01
CA ASP A 431 5.83 -16.78 -17.02
C ASP A 431 6.31 -17.84 -16.02
N ALA A 432 7.61 -18.06 -15.82
CA ALA A 432 8.12 -18.98 -14.82
C ALA A 432 7.81 -18.51 -13.39
N ILE A 433 8.00 -17.23 -13.08
CA ILE A 433 7.61 -16.62 -11.80
C ILE A 433 6.10 -16.73 -11.61
N ALA A 434 5.29 -16.44 -12.62
CA ALA A 434 3.84 -16.62 -12.57
C ALA A 434 3.45 -18.09 -12.30
N GLN A 435 4.16 -19.06 -12.87
CA GLN A 435 3.93 -20.48 -12.58
C GLN A 435 4.34 -20.87 -11.15
N LEU A 436 5.40 -20.26 -10.60
CA LEU A 436 5.81 -20.46 -9.20
C LEU A 436 4.79 -19.85 -8.24
N ILE A 437 4.35 -18.61 -8.50
CA ILE A 437 3.26 -17.98 -7.74
C ILE A 437 1.98 -18.81 -7.84
N LEU A 438 1.63 -19.30 -9.03
CA LEU A 438 0.47 -20.16 -9.23
C LEU A 438 0.61 -21.49 -8.48
N ALA A 439 1.80 -22.10 -8.43
CA ALA A 439 2.02 -23.32 -7.68
C ALA A 439 1.77 -23.11 -6.18
N GLU A 440 2.29 -22.01 -5.63
CA GLU A 440 2.04 -21.64 -4.23
C GLU A 440 0.56 -21.29 -3.98
N PHE A 441 -0.13 -20.61 -4.92
CA PHE A 441 -1.57 -20.38 -4.85
C PHE A 441 -2.37 -21.68 -4.82
N ARG A 442 -2.07 -22.61 -5.74
CA ARG A 442 -2.76 -23.91 -5.83
C ARG A 442 -2.58 -24.74 -4.57
N GLU A 443 -1.36 -24.75 -4.02
CA GLU A 443 -1.05 -25.46 -2.78
C GLU A 443 -1.76 -24.80 -1.59
N ALA A 444 -1.66 -23.48 -1.45
CA ALA A 444 -2.19 -22.77 -0.31
C ALA A 444 -3.74 -22.71 -0.29
N LEU A 445 -4.37 -22.67 -1.47
CA LEU A 445 -5.84 -22.64 -1.63
C LEU A 445 -6.47 -24.02 -1.84
N VAL A 446 -5.66 -25.08 -1.97
CA VAL A 446 -6.12 -26.44 -2.34
C VAL A 446 -6.96 -26.42 -3.63
N ALA A 447 -6.50 -25.66 -4.63
CA ALA A 447 -7.21 -25.40 -5.88
C ALA A 447 -6.37 -25.79 -7.11
N PRO A 448 -6.10 -27.09 -7.35
CA PRO A 448 -5.15 -27.54 -8.38
C PRO A 448 -5.54 -27.10 -9.81
N GLU A 449 -6.81 -26.82 -10.06
CA GLU A 449 -7.35 -26.34 -11.32
C GLU A 449 -7.18 -24.82 -11.55
N MET A 450 -6.76 -24.06 -10.53
CA MET A 450 -6.61 -22.60 -10.64
C MET A 450 -5.66 -22.24 -11.78
N THR A 451 -5.96 -21.19 -12.55
CA THR A 451 -5.13 -20.72 -13.67
C THR A 451 -4.35 -19.45 -13.30
N VAL A 452 -3.35 -19.07 -14.10
CA VAL A 452 -2.48 -17.91 -13.83
C VAL A 452 -3.23 -16.56 -13.86
N ASP A 453 -4.39 -16.51 -14.50
CA ASP A 453 -5.19 -15.30 -14.71
C ASP A 453 -6.40 -15.22 -13.75
N GLU A 454 -6.58 -16.21 -12.88
CA GLU A 454 -7.66 -16.22 -11.89
C GLU A 454 -7.24 -15.49 -10.60
N ASP A 455 -8.20 -14.77 -10.03
CA ASP A 455 -8.03 -13.97 -8.82
C ASP A 455 -7.91 -14.86 -7.57
N PHE A 456 -6.88 -14.58 -6.77
CA PHE A 456 -6.57 -15.25 -5.52
C PHE A 456 -7.71 -15.19 -4.50
N PHE A 457 -8.37 -14.04 -4.36
CA PHE A 457 -9.47 -13.84 -3.41
C PHE A 457 -10.76 -14.49 -3.91
N ASP A 458 -10.97 -14.59 -5.22
CA ASP A 458 -12.10 -15.31 -5.80
C ASP A 458 -12.02 -16.82 -5.52
N ARG A 459 -10.81 -17.37 -5.48
CA ARG A 459 -10.55 -18.77 -5.06
C ARG A 459 -10.49 -18.95 -3.53
N GLY A 460 -10.80 -17.90 -2.77
CA GLY A 460 -10.91 -17.94 -1.31
C GLY A 460 -9.61 -17.72 -0.56
N GLY A 461 -8.67 -17.01 -1.17
CA GLY A 461 -7.53 -16.46 -0.46
C GLY A 461 -7.92 -15.31 0.45
N HIS A 462 -7.17 -15.15 1.54
CA HIS A 462 -7.31 -14.09 2.53
C HIS A 462 -5.93 -13.68 3.05
N SER A 463 -5.84 -12.62 3.87
CA SER A 463 -4.56 -12.02 4.31
C SER A 463 -3.58 -13.02 4.93
N LEU A 464 -4.09 -14.03 5.65
CA LEU A 464 -3.30 -15.07 6.29
C LEU A 464 -2.64 -16.00 5.25
N VAL A 465 -3.42 -16.47 4.28
CA VAL A 465 -2.93 -17.31 3.17
C VAL A 465 -2.01 -16.49 2.26
N ALA A 466 -2.32 -15.21 2.03
CA ALA A 466 -1.46 -14.30 1.27
C ALA A 466 -0.08 -14.15 1.92
N THR A 467 -0.04 -13.94 3.23
CA THR A 467 1.23 -13.87 4.00
C THR A 467 2.01 -15.18 3.88
N ARG A 468 1.32 -16.34 3.97
CA ARG A 468 1.94 -17.66 3.75
C ARG A 468 2.61 -17.76 2.39
N VAL A 469 1.87 -17.44 1.34
CA VAL A 469 2.32 -17.54 -0.03
C VAL A 469 3.52 -16.62 -0.26
N ILE A 470 3.44 -15.36 0.19
CA ILE A 470 4.52 -14.39 0.04
C ILE A 470 5.79 -14.86 0.75
N GLY A 471 5.68 -15.33 2.01
CA GLY A 471 6.85 -15.82 2.73
C GLY A 471 7.44 -17.08 2.11
N ARG A 472 6.62 -18.03 1.64
CA ARG A 472 7.11 -19.23 0.91
C ARG A 472 7.77 -18.88 -0.42
N LEU A 473 7.20 -17.95 -1.17
CA LEU A 473 7.81 -17.41 -2.38
C LEU A 473 9.18 -16.79 -2.07
N LEU A 474 9.30 -16.05 -0.96
CA LEU A 474 10.56 -15.45 -0.54
C LEU A 474 11.58 -16.51 -0.04
N SER A 475 11.16 -17.53 0.69
CA SER A 475 12.07 -18.52 1.28
C SER A 475 12.51 -19.60 0.29
N LEU A 476 11.56 -20.21 -0.43
CA LEU A 476 11.79 -21.32 -1.35
C LEU A 476 12.25 -20.83 -2.72
N HIS A 477 11.63 -19.78 -3.22
CA HIS A 477 11.82 -19.33 -4.60
C HIS A 477 12.61 -18.01 -4.72
N ARG A 478 12.92 -17.37 -3.58
CA ARG A 478 13.59 -16.06 -3.48
C ARG A 478 12.84 -14.96 -4.24
N ILE A 479 11.52 -15.09 -4.31
CA ILE A 479 10.59 -14.14 -4.91
C ILE A 479 10.00 -13.29 -3.78
N GLU A 480 10.39 -12.03 -3.74
CA GLU A 480 9.81 -11.04 -2.84
C GLU A 480 8.57 -10.41 -3.50
N LEU A 481 7.47 -10.37 -2.76
CA LEU A 481 6.21 -9.74 -3.14
C LEU A 481 5.72 -8.87 -1.99
N ASN A 482 5.19 -7.68 -2.28
CA ASN A 482 4.49 -6.90 -1.26
C ASN A 482 3.06 -7.42 -1.11
N ILE A 483 2.56 -7.51 0.11
CA ILE A 483 1.17 -7.90 0.37
C ILE A 483 0.16 -6.96 -0.29
N ASN A 484 0.50 -5.67 -0.43
CA ASN A 484 -0.31 -4.69 -1.15
C ASN A 484 -0.41 -4.99 -2.66
N ASP A 485 0.66 -5.53 -3.26
CA ASP A 485 0.66 -5.93 -4.68
C ASP A 485 -0.32 -7.09 -4.88
N LEU A 486 -0.40 -8.02 -3.92
CA LEU A 486 -1.35 -9.13 -3.96
C LEU A 486 -2.81 -8.64 -3.88
N PHE A 487 -3.11 -7.64 -3.06
CA PHE A 487 -4.45 -7.03 -3.05
C PHE A 487 -4.78 -6.23 -4.31
N SER A 488 -3.78 -5.62 -4.95
CA SER A 488 -3.99 -4.75 -6.12
C SER A 488 -3.94 -5.52 -7.46
N HIS A 489 -3.23 -6.65 -7.49
CA HIS A 489 -2.94 -7.45 -8.69
C HIS A 489 -3.09 -8.95 -8.38
N ALA A 490 -4.23 -9.34 -7.83
CA ALA A 490 -4.50 -10.64 -7.20
C ALA A 490 -4.40 -11.90 -8.07
N THR A 491 -3.92 -11.82 -9.32
CA THR A 491 -3.70 -12.99 -10.18
C THR A 491 -2.22 -13.36 -10.18
N ALA A 492 -1.88 -14.64 -10.39
CA ALA A 492 -0.47 -15.06 -10.42
C ALA A 492 0.31 -14.34 -11.54
N ARG A 493 -0.34 -14.08 -12.69
CA ARG A 493 0.21 -13.27 -13.78
C ARG A 493 0.38 -11.81 -13.36
N GLY A 494 -0.64 -11.21 -12.75
CA GLY A 494 -0.60 -9.83 -12.26
C GLY A 494 0.54 -9.63 -11.26
N LEU A 495 0.67 -10.53 -10.29
CA LEU A 495 1.75 -10.52 -9.29
C LEU A 495 3.14 -10.73 -9.87
N SER A 496 3.29 -11.54 -10.92
CA SER A 496 4.60 -11.82 -11.52
C SER A 496 5.32 -10.56 -12.02
N VAL A 497 4.57 -9.50 -12.35
CA VAL A 497 5.11 -8.20 -12.78
C VAL A 497 5.77 -7.42 -11.64
N TYR A 498 5.32 -7.66 -10.39
CA TYR A 498 5.78 -6.97 -9.19
C TYR A 498 6.74 -7.82 -8.34
N ALA A 499 6.85 -9.11 -8.68
CA ALA A 499 7.78 -10.05 -8.07
C ALA A 499 9.23 -9.62 -8.27
N LYS A 500 9.99 -9.46 -7.18
CA LYS A 500 11.45 -9.27 -7.24
C LYS A 500 12.14 -10.59 -6.94
N ARG A 501 12.86 -11.14 -7.91
CA ARG A 501 13.64 -12.36 -7.71
C ARG A 501 15.06 -12.03 -7.30
N HIS A 502 15.48 -12.49 -6.12
CA HIS A 502 16.84 -12.30 -5.62
C HIS A 502 17.78 -13.37 -6.19
N VAL A 503 18.87 -12.97 -6.87
CA VAL A 503 19.94 -13.88 -7.32
C VAL A 503 20.95 -14.07 -6.20
N ALA A 504 21.26 -15.32 -5.87
CA ALA A 504 21.94 -15.72 -4.64
C ALA A 504 23.33 -15.08 -4.42
N THR A 505 23.56 -14.62 -3.19
CA THR A 505 24.77 -15.00 -2.43
C THR A 505 24.34 -16.16 -1.53
N ALA A 506 25.10 -17.26 -1.54
CA ALA A 506 24.71 -18.51 -0.87
C ALA A 506 24.33 -18.29 0.61
N PRO A 507 23.29 -18.98 1.12
CA PRO A 507 23.04 -18.98 2.56
C PRO A 507 24.21 -19.65 3.27
N ALA A 508 24.59 -19.11 4.43
CA ALA A 508 25.39 -19.87 5.38
C ALA A 508 24.58 -21.12 5.73
N THR A 509 25.03 -22.28 5.23
CA THR A 509 24.51 -23.57 5.65
C THR A 509 24.87 -23.71 7.13
N GLN A 510 23.94 -23.37 8.02
CA GLN A 510 24.06 -23.82 9.40
C GLN A 510 23.90 -25.34 9.38
N GLU A 511 24.97 -26.02 9.78
CA GLU A 511 24.99 -27.46 9.92
C GLU A 511 23.85 -27.88 10.84
N LEU A 512 22.93 -28.70 10.30
CA LEU A 512 22.00 -29.49 11.11
C LEU A 512 22.83 -30.30 12.12
N VAL A 513 22.85 -29.84 13.36
CA VAL A 513 23.49 -30.55 14.45
C VAL A 513 22.80 -31.90 14.57
N THR A 514 23.53 -32.96 14.20
CA THR A 514 23.08 -34.34 14.35
C THR A 514 22.99 -34.60 15.84
N GLN A 515 21.78 -34.62 16.40
CA GLN A 515 21.58 -34.89 17.83
C GLN A 515 21.94 -36.34 18.15
N GLN A 516 22.61 -36.52 19.29
CA GLN A 516 22.86 -37.84 19.84
C GLN A 516 21.53 -38.46 20.29
N GLN A 517 21.26 -39.68 19.82
CA GLN A 517 20.09 -40.45 20.21
C GLN A 517 20.11 -40.71 21.73
N GLY A 518 19.21 -40.06 22.49
CA GLY A 518 18.89 -40.46 23.87
C GLY A 518 18.73 -39.35 24.91
N GLU A 519 19.14 -38.10 24.66
CA GLU A 519 18.93 -36.99 25.61
C GLU A 519 17.69 -36.16 25.27
N ALA A 520 16.88 -35.84 26.29
CA ALA A 520 15.71 -34.98 26.14
C ALA A 520 16.14 -33.56 25.73
N VAL A 521 15.59 -33.06 24.63
CA VAL A 521 15.90 -31.71 24.13
C VAL A 521 15.26 -30.67 25.04
N GLN A 522 16.07 -29.76 25.57
CA GLN A 522 15.61 -28.62 26.37
C GLN A 522 15.80 -27.30 25.63
N ALA A 523 14.84 -26.40 25.72
CA ALA A 523 14.86 -25.10 25.04
C ALA A 523 14.14 -24.02 25.87
N PRO A 524 14.48 -22.73 25.69
CA PRO A 524 13.70 -21.64 26.26
C PRO A 524 12.25 -21.64 25.74
N LEU A 525 11.38 -20.85 26.36
CA LEU A 525 10.12 -20.46 25.72
C LEU A 525 10.40 -19.44 24.61
N SER A 526 9.54 -19.39 23.58
CA SER A 526 9.50 -18.24 22.67
C SER A 526 8.96 -16.99 23.40
N LEU A 527 9.10 -15.81 22.82
CA LEU A 527 8.52 -14.56 23.36
C LEU A 527 7.00 -14.68 23.56
N ALA A 528 6.29 -15.23 22.57
CA ALA A 528 4.85 -15.49 22.66
C ALA A 528 4.53 -16.46 23.81
N GLN A 529 5.23 -17.59 23.91
CA GLN A 529 5.04 -18.52 25.02
C GLN A 529 5.35 -17.90 26.38
N HIS A 530 6.39 -17.07 26.49
CA HIS A 530 6.69 -16.32 27.72
C HIS A 530 5.55 -15.37 28.09
N SER A 531 5.04 -14.60 27.13
CA SER A 531 3.90 -13.69 27.33
C SER A 531 2.66 -14.44 27.81
N LEU A 532 2.31 -15.56 27.15
CA LEU A 532 1.17 -16.39 27.55
C LEU A 532 1.39 -17.00 28.94
N TRP A 533 2.61 -17.46 29.24
CA TRP A 533 2.93 -18.05 30.54
C TRP A 533 2.75 -17.06 31.70
N LYS A 534 3.15 -15.79 31.52
CA LYS A 534 2.93 -14.74 32.53
C LYS A 534 1.45 -14.57 32.87
N VAL A 535 0.58 -14.61 31.87
CA VAL A 535 -0.88 -14.49 32.08
C VAL A 535 -1.43 -15.78 32.68
N TYR A 536 -1.00 -16.94 32.19
CA TYR A 536 -1.38 -18.24 32.74
C TYR A 536 -1.08 -18.35 34.24
N GLU A 537 0.09 -17.88 34.68
CA GLU A 537 0.46 -17.80 36.10
C GLU A 537 -0.42 -16.79 36.88
N ALA A 538 -0.72 -15.63 36.29
CA ALA A 538 -1.56 -14.60 36.93
C ALA A 538 -3.02 -15.04 37.16
N PHE A 539 -3.50 -16.00 36.37
CA PHE A 539 -4.80 -16.66 36.51
C PHE A 539 -4.68 -18.04 37.18
N GLY A 540 -3.64 -18.29 37.96
CA GLY A 540 -3.56 -19.46 38.84
C GLY A 540 -3.40 -20.81 38.12
N HIS A 541 -2.98 -20.80 36.85
CA HIS A 541 -2.86 -21.98 36.00
C HIS A 541 -4.21 -22.69 35.68
N ASP A 542 -5.31 -21.93 35.60
CA ASP A 542 -6.65 -22.44 35.28
C ASP A 542 -6.85 -22.79 33.78
N GLU A 543 -7.99 -23.41 33.45
CA GLU A 543 -8.38 -23.91 32.13
C GLU A 543 -8.63 -22.83 31.05
N ILE A 544 -8.53 -21.54 31.40
CA ILE A 544 -8.84 -20.42 30.50
C ILE A 544 -7.97 -20.35 29.23
N PHE A 545 -6.82 -21.04 29.22
CA PHE A 545 -5.93 -21.18 28.06
C PHE A 545 -6.05 -22.54 27.36
N ASN A 546 -7.10 -23.29 27.66
CA ASN A 546 -7.45 -24.45 26.87
C ASN A 546 -8.09 -24.02 25.55
N LEU A 547 -7.80 -24.80 24.51
CA LEU A 547 -8.47 -24.74 23.21
C LEU A 547 -9.32 -26.01 23.06
N PRO A 548 -10.61 -25.97 23.47
CA PRO A 548 -11.52 -27.09 23.29
C PRO A 548 -12.06 -27.09 21.85
N PHE A 549 -11.65 -28.09 21.07
CA PHE A 549 -12.28 -28.39 19.78
C PHE A 549 -13.06 -29.70 19.88
N ALA A 550 -14.06 -29.83 19.02
CA ALA A 550 -14.86 -31.03 18.92
C ALA A 550 -15.21 -31.30 17.47
N ILE A 551 -15.06 -32.55 17.03
CA ILE A 551 -15.57 -33.01 15.75
C ILE A 551 -16.52 -34.18 15.95
N SER A 552 -17.57 -34.19 15.16
CA SER A 552 -18.51 -35.30 15.04
C SER A 552 -18.22 -36.07 13.76
N PHE A 553 -18.05 -37.38 13.87
CA PHE A 553 -17.86 -38.23 12.71
C PHE A 553 -19.21 -38.60 12.10
N LEU A 554 -19.33 -38.42 10.78
CA LEU A 554 -20.52 -38.78 10.00
C LEU A 554 -20.41 -40.21 9.45
N ASP A 555 -19.17 -40.69 9.30
CA ASP A 555 -18.83 -42.04 8.88
C ASP A 555 -18.01 -42.76 9.97
N PRO A 556 -18.00 -44.11 10.04
CA PRO A 556 -17.17 -44.84 10.98
C PRO A 556 -15.67 -44.51 10.84
N VAL A 557 -15.01 -44.20 11.94
CA VAL A 557 -13.57 -43.94 11.99
C VAL A 557 -12.82 -45.10 12.67
N ASP A 558 -11.65 -45.45 12.14
CA ASP A 558 -10.73 -46.39 12.78
C ASP A 558 -9.93 -45.65 13.86
N GLU A 559 -10.40 -45.74 15.11
CA GLU A 559 -9.76 -45.08 16.26
C GLU A 559 -8.31 -45.53 16.47
N THR A 560 -7.95 -46.77 16.08
CA THR A 560 -6.59 -47.28 16.24
C THR A 560 -5.67 -46.64 15.20
N ALA A 561 -6.11 -46.56 13.94
CA ALA A 561 -5.39 -45.85 12.90
C ALA A 561 -5.25 -44.36 13.23
N LEU A 562 -6.30 -43.73 13.79
CA LEU A 562 -6.27 -42.33 14.19
C LEU A 562 -5.30 -42.07 15.35
N ARG A 563 -5.26 -42.94 16.36
CA ARG A 563 -4.24 -42.85 17.43
C ARG A 563 -2.83 -42.92 16.86
N GLN A 564 -2.57 -43.84 15.93
CA GLN A 564 -1.26 -43.94 15.28
C GLN A 564 -0.94 -42.70 14.43
N ALA A 565 -1.94 -42.11 13.78
CA ALA A 565 -1.79 -40.88 13.02
C ALA A 565 -1.39 -39.70 13.93
N PHE A 566 -2.03 -39.54 15.09
CA PHE A 566 -1.61 -38.56 16.10
C PHE A 566 -0.18 -38.80 16.58
N ILE A 567 0.23 -40.05 16.84
CA ILE A 567 1.61 -40.38 17.22
C ILE A 567 2.60 -39.93 16.15
N ASP A 568 2.28 -40.11 14.86
CA ASP A 568 3.13 -39.66 13.77
C ASP A 568 3.27 -38.14 13.73
N VAL A 569 2.16 -37.41 13.87
CA VAL A 569 2.14 -35.94 13.93
C VAL A 569 2.93 -35.44 15.14
N MET A 570 2.72 -36.01 16.33
CA MET A 570 3.49 -35.66 17.54
C MET A 570 4.97 -36.02 17.44
N THR A 571 5.31 -37.10 16.73
CA THR A 571 6.70 -37.47 16.46
C THR A 571 7.36 -36.41 15.57
N ARG A 572 6.65 -35.99 14.52
CA ARG A 572 7.08 -34.97 13.56
C ARG A 572 7.18 -33.57 14.17
N HIS A 573 6.26 -33.19 15.05
CA HIS A 573 6.21 -31.88 15.70
C HIS A 573 6.39 -32.00 17.21
N SER A 574 7.61 -31.80 17.69
CA SER A 574 7.95 -32.05 19.08
C SER A 574 7.21 -31.17 20.11
N VAL A 575 6.70 -30.01 19.69
CA VAL A 575 5.99 -29.07 20.58
C VAL A 575 4.76 -29.73 21.22
N LEU A 576 4.02 -30.55 20.45
CA LEU A 576 2.82 -31.25 20.92
C LEU A 576 3.13 -32.32 21.99
N ARG A 577 4.41 -32.67 22.14
CA ARG A 577 4.93 -33.61 23.14
C ARG A 577 5.97 -32.96 24.06
N SER A 578 5.86 -31.66 24.30
CA SER A 578 6.76 -30.93 25.19
C SER A 578 6.11 -30.69 26.56
N LEU A 579 6.89 -30.88 27.61
CA LEU A 579 6.58 -30.46 28.97
C LEU A 579 7.16 -29.06 29.21
N PHE A 580 6.59 -28.34 30.18
CA PHE A 580 7.01 -27.01 30.58
C PHE A 580 7.46 -27.06 32.02
N ILE A 581 8.77 -26.98 32.25
CA ILE A 581 9.38 -27.22 33.57
C ILE A 581 10.18 -25.99 34.03
N GLU A 582 10.16 -25.73 35.33
CA GLU A 582 10.96 -24.65 35.90
C GLU A 582 12.41 -25.11 36.14
N ARG A 583 13.36 -24.31 35.66
CA ARG A 583 14.81 -24.49 35.83
C ARG A 583 15.46 -23.14 36.10
N HIS A 584 16.21 -23.04 37.19
CA HIS A 584 16.92 -21.81 37.57
C HIS A 584 16.02 -20.57 37.69
N GLY A 585 14.73 -20.75 38.05
CA GLY A 585 13.75 -19.67 38.15
C GLY A 585 13.10 -19.25 36.84
N GLU A 586 13.35 -19.98 35.74
CA GLU A 586 12.73 -19.75 34.44
C GLU A 586 12.05 -21.02 33.94
N VAL A 587 10.91 -20.88 33.26
CA VAL A 587 10.23 -22.01 32.63
C VAL A 587 10.87 -22.31 31.29
N CYS A 588 11.13 -23.58 31.02
CA CYS A 588 11.69 -24.07 29.76
C CYS A 588 10.89 -25.24 29.20
N GLN A 589 11.01 -25.45 27.89
CA GLN A 589 10.41 -26.56 27.18
C GLN A 589 11.32 -27.79 27.32
N GLN A 590 10.74 -28.95 27.63
CA GLN A 590 11.42 -30.24 27.61
C GLN A 590 10.66 -31.20 26.69
N VAL A 591 11.29 -31.56 25.58
CA VAL A 591 10.71 -32.47 24.59
C VAL A 591 10.73 -33.91 25.11
N VAL A 592 9.55 -34.54 25.19
CA VAL A 592 9.39 -35.96 25.55
C VAL A 592 9.79 -36.83 24.36
N PRO A 593 10.69 -37.82 24.50
CA PRO A 593 11.05 -38.74 23.42
C PRO A 593 9.83 -39.44 22.81
N ALA A 594 9.79 -39.58 21.48
CA ALA A 594 8.65 -40.18 20.78
C ALA A 594 8.33 -41.63 21.23
N ALA A 595 9.36 -42.37 21.67
CA ALA A 595 9.20 -43.74 22.19
C ALA A 595 8.40 -43.81 23.51
N GLU A 596 8.34 -42.69 24.26
CA GLU A 596 7.67 -42.59 25.57
C GLU A 596 6.24 -42.03 25.45
N LEU A 597 5.77 -41.67 24.25
CA LEU A 597 4.43 -41.09 24.05
C LEU A 597 3.29 -41.96 24.58
N LEU A 598 3.47 -43.28 24.60
CA LEU A 598 2.45 -44.22 25.07
C LEU A 598 2.40 -44.32 26.61
N ASP A 599 3.38 -43.75 27.32
CA ASP A 599 3.42 -43.70 28.78
C ASP A 599 2.51 -42.59 29.34
N TYR A 600 2.02 -41.69 28.47
CA TYR A 600 1.15 -40.57 28.81
C TYR A 600 -0.31 -40.83 28.42
N ALA A 601 -1.24 -40.35 29.24
CA ALA A 601 -2.69 -40.54 29.05
C ALA A 601 -3.32 -39.41 28.20
N TRP A 602 -2.88 -39.25 26.96
CA TRP A 602 -3.36 -38.20 26.04
C TRP A 602 -4.42 -38.69 25.04
N PHE A 603 -4.64 -39.99 24.88
CA PHE A 603 -5.63 -40.56 23.96
C PHE A 603 -6.58 -41.52 24.67
N ARG A 604 -7.88 -41.42 24.41
CA ARG A 604 -8.92 -42.33 24.93
C ARG A 604 -9.84 -42.81 23.81
N PHE A 605 -10.05 -44.12 23.76
CA PHE A 605 -10.96 -44.77 22.82
C PHE A 605 -12.41 -44.65 23.27
N SER A 606 -13.37 -44.77 22.34
CA SER A 606 -14.79 -44.65 22.64
C SER A 606 -15.25 -45.69 23.67
N HIS A 607 -14.73 -46.93 23.59
CA HIS A 607 -15.06 -48.02 24.52
C HIS A 607 -14.56 -47.79 25.95
N GLU A 608 -13.66 -46.83 26.18
CA GLU A 608 -13.16 -46.44 27.51
C GLU A 608 -13.99 -45.32 28.13
N THR A 609 -14.92 -44.73 27.37
CA THR A 609 -15.76 -43.61 27.80
C THR A 609 -17.24 -44.02 27.88
N PRO A 610 -17.99 -43.56 28.89
CA PRO A 610 -19.41 -43.82 28.95
C PRO A 610 -20.16 -43.00 27.88
N ALA A 611 -21.17 -43.60 27.25
CA ALA A 611 -22.11 -42.85 26.42
C ALA A 611 -22.98 -41.92 27.30
N GLY A 612 -23.29 -40.73 26.81
CA GLY A 612 -24.02 -39.70 27.56
C GLY A 612 -24.57 -38.60 26.65
N ASN A 613 -24.98 -37.47 27.22
CA ASN A 613 -25.33 -36.29 26.43
C ASN A 613 -24.04 -35.72 25.81
N GLY A 614 -23.96 -35.64 24.47
CA GLY A 614 -22.75 -35.21 23.77
C GLY A 614 -22.27 -33.82 24.19
N SER A 615 -23.18 -32.84 24.33
CA SER A 615 -22.82 -31.47 24.74
C SER A 615 -22.24 -31.44 26.15
N GLU A 616 -22.89 -32.11 27.11
CA GLU A 616 -22.40 -32.19 28.50
C GLU A 616 -21.05 -32.90 28.60
N LEU A 617 -20.84 -33.95 27.81
CA LEU A 617 -19.57 -34.67 27.76
C LEU A 617 -18.44 -33.81 27.18
N LEU A 618 -18.73 -33.02 26.14
CA LEU A 618 -17.78 -32.10 25.51
C LEU A 618 -17.42 -30.95 26.46
N ALA A 619 -18.41 -30.32 27.09
CA ALA A 619 -18.20 -29.26 28.08
C ALA A 619 -17.29 -29.76 29.22
N LYS A 620 -17.62 -30.92 29.79
CA LYS A 620 -16.80 -31.56 30.83
C LYS A 620 -15.38 -31.91 30.38
N ALA A 621 -15.20 -32.28 29.11
CA ALA A 621 -13.87 -32.53 28.58
C ALA A 621 -13.04 -31.24 28.50
N GLY A 622 -13.67 -30.10 28.19
CA GLY A 622 -13.05 -28.77 28.12
C GLY A 622 -12.55 -28.25 29.47
N GLU A 623 -13.21 -28.61 30.57
CA GLU A 623 -12.86 -28.23 31.96
C GLU A 623 -11.55 -28.87 32.47
N HIS A 624 -10.84 -29.68 31.67
CA HIS A 624 -9.63 -30.35 32.12
C HIS A 624 -8.47 -29.36 32.33
N ARG A 625 -7.96 -29.29 33.55
CA ARG A 625 -6.77 -28.49 33.88
C ARG A 625 -5.49 -29.27 33.60
N PHE A 626 -4.71 -28.82 32.63
CA PHE A 626 -3.41 -29.42 32.32
C PHE A 626 -2.40 -29.17 33.43
N ASN A 627 -1.64 -30.20 33.80
CA ASN A 627 -0.39 -30.00 34.53
C ASN A 627 0.79 -30.11 33.57
N LEU A 628 1.14 -28.99 32.93
CA LEU A 628 2.16 -28.92 31.86
C LEU A 628 3.57 -29.37 32.29
N THR A 629 3.85 -29.50 33.58
CA THR A 629 5.13 -30.02 34.09
C THR A 629 5.24 -31.54 33.97
N THR A 630 4.11 -32.26 33.89
CA THR A 630 4.05 -33.73 33.93
C THR A 630 3.08 -34.35 32.91
N GLU A 631 2.23 -33.54 32.28
CA GLU A 631 1.21 -33.95 31.34
C GLU A 631 1.50 -33.34 29.96
N LEU A 632 1.20 -34.09 28.89
CA LEU A 632 1.29 -33.55 27.53
C LEU A 632 0.18 -32.50 27.31
N PRO A 633 0.44 -31.42 26.56
CA PRO A 633 -0.48 -30.30 26.34
C PRO A 633 -1.59 -30.60 25.30
N LEU A 634 -2.04 -31.86 25.25
CA LEU A 634 -3.02 -32.40 24.30
C LEU A 634 -3.82 -33.51 24.99
N ARG A 635 -5.13 -33.53 24.75
CA ARG A 635 -6.00 -34.71 24.94
C ARG A 635 -6.92 -34.93 23.75
N ALA A 636 -6.95 -36.16 23.24
CA ALA A 636 -7.88 -36.65 22.23
C ALA A 636 -8.79 -37.70 22.87
N THR A 637 -10.07 -37.38 23.07
CA THR A 637 -11.02 -38.26 23.75
C THR A 637 -12.20 -38.55 22.84
N PHE A 638 -12.34 -39.80 22.43
CA PHE A 638 -13.54 -40.28 21.77
C PHE A 638 -14.70 -40.36 22.77
N LEU A 639 -15.86 -39.85 22.36
CA LEU A 639 -17.10 -39.81 23.13
C LEU A 639 -18.24 -40.35 22.25
N ARG A 640 -19.33 -40.76 22.89
CA ARG A 640 -20.53 -41.24 22.18
C ARG A 640 -21.77 -40.57 22.73
N ASP A 641 -22.51 -39.89 21.85
CA ASP A 641 -23.81 -39.33 22.19
C ASP A 641 -24.85 -40.45 22.30
N ALA A 642 -25.50 -40.57 23.46
CA ALA A 642 -26.43 -41.66 23.74
C ALA A 642 -27.77 -41.52 23.00
N ALA A 643 -28.15 -40.31 22.58
CA ALA A 643 -29.44 -40.05 21.93
C ALA A 643 -29.37 -40.29 20.41
N THR A 644 -28.26 -39.90 19.80
CA THR A 644 -28.03 -39.97 18.34
C THR A 644 -27.14 -41.13 17.93
N ASP A 645 -26.47 -41.78 18.89
CA ASP A 645 -25.40 -42.76 18.68
C ASP A 645 -24.18 -42.18 17.93
N GLN A 646 -24.10 -40.85 17.82
CA GLN A 646 -23.06 -40.14 17.10
C GLN A 646 -21.72 -40.27 17.81
N GLN A 647 -20.67 -40.56 17.05
CA GLN A 647 -19.30 -40.62 17.54
C GLN A 647 -18.68 -39.23 17.49
N LEU A 648 -18.22 -38.75 18.64
CA LEU A 648 -17.60 -37.44 18.82
C LEU A 648 -16.13 -37.63 19.19
N LEU A 649 -15.28 -36.70 18.79
CA LEU A 649 -13.90 -36.60 19.22
C LEU A 649 -13.68 -35.22 19.81
N SER A 650 -13.46 -35.18 21.12
CA SER A 650 -12.95 -34.00 21.82
C SER A 650 -11.45 -33.91 21.59
N LEU A 651 -11.00 -32.75 21.09
CA LEU A 651 -9.61 -32.39 20.87
C LEU A 651 -9.29 -31.18 21.73
N LEU A 652 -8.72 -31.43 22.90
CA LEU A 652 -8.36 -30.40 23.86
C LEU A 652 -6.87 -30.13 23.79
N PHE A 653 -6.47 -28.89 23.56
CA PHE A 653 -5.07 -28.47 23.60
C PHE A 653 -4.85 -27.40 24.66
N HIS A 654 -3.64 -27.30 25.18
CA HIS A 654 -3.23 -26.07 25.85
C HIS A 654 -2.67 -25.09 24.80
N HIS A 655 -3.09 -23.82 24.85
CA HIS A 655 -2.77 -22.84 23.82
C HIS A 655 -1.25 -22.61 23.63
N VAL A 656 -0.44 -22.87 24.66
CA VAL A 656 1.03 -22.78 24.64
C VAL A 656 1.75 -23.62 23.57
N VAL A 657 1.08 -24.63 22.99
CA VAL A 657 1.67 -25.49 21.93
C VAL A 657 0.96 -25.39 20.60
N LEU A 658 -0.16 -24.67 20.54
CA LEU A 658 -1.02 -24.66 19.37
C LEU A 658 -1.68 -23.31 19.19
N ASP A 659 -1.58 -22.76 17.98
CA ASP A 659 -2.40 -21.64 17.50
C ASP A 659 -3.35 -22.09 16.37
N GLU A 660 -4.24 -21.20 15.93
CA GLU A 660 -5.23 -21.48 14.88
C GLU A 660 -4.56 -21.91 13.55
N TRP A 661 -3.44 -21.29 13.19
CA TRP A 661 -2.67 -21.69 12.01
C TRP A 661 -2.16 -23.12 12.15
N SER A 662 -1.58 -23.45 13.30
CA SER A 662 -1.07 -24.78 13.61
C SER A 662 -2.17 -25.84 13.66
N LEU A 663 -3.37 -25.49 14.09
CA LEU A 663 -4.52 -26.41 14.05
C LEU A 663 -4.82 -26.84 12.62
N ASN A 664 -4.86 -25.90 11.68
CA ASN A 664 -5.12 -26.22 10.27
C ASN A 664 -4.01 -27.11 9.67
N LEU A 665 -2.74 -26.80 9.95
CA LEU A 665 -1.61 -27.64 9.53
C LEU A 665 -1.68 -29.05 10.13
N MET A 666 -2.01 -29.13 11.42
CA MET A 666 -2.14 -30.41 12.12
C MET A 666 -3.25 -31.25 11.53
N MET A 667 -4.41 -30.66 11.22
CA MET A 667 -5.54 -31.40 10.63
C MET A 667 -5.19 -31.94 9.23
N ASP A 668 -4.44 -31.18 8.43
CA ASP A 668 -3.92 -31.67 7.13
C ASP A 668 -2.99 -32.86 7.30
N GLU A 669 -1.99 -32.75 8.19
CA GLU A 669 -1.04 -33.82 8.45
C GLU A 669 -1.68 -35.04 9.10
N LEU A 670 -2.68 -34.83 9.96
CA LEU A 670 -3.47 -35.89 10.58
C LEU A 670 -4.25 -36.67 9.52
N GLY A 671 -4.84 -35.99 8.54
CA GLY A 671 -5.50 -36.64 7.40
C GLY A 671 -4.55 -37.47 6.56
N ILE A 672 -3.35 -36.95 6.27
CA ILE A 672 -2.29 -37.70 5.56
C ILE A 672 -1.89 -38.94 6.37
N ALA A 673 -1.59 -38.78 7.65
CA ALA A 673 -1.16 -39.87 8.50
C ALA A 673 -2.25 -40.93 8.67
N TYR A 674 -3.50 -40.52 8.88
CA TYR A 674 -4.64 -41.40 8.97
C TYR A 674 -4.80 -42.26 7.71
N ARG A 675 -4.72 -41.64 6.52
CA ARG A 675 -4.76 -42.34 5.23
C ARG A 675 -3.74 -43.46 5.11
N TYR A 676 -2.49 -43.22 5.54
CA TYR A 676 -1.44 -44.25 5.51
C TYR A 676 -1.65 -45.33 6.59
N ARG A 677 -2.11 -44.92 7.78
CA ARG A 677 -2.30 -45.83 8.91
C ARG A 677 -3.45 -46.80 8.72
N VAL A 678 -4.55 -46.37 8.09
CA VAL A 678 -5.63 -47.27 7.67
C VAL A 678 -5.11 -48.35 6.71
N ALA A 679 -4.14 -48.02 5.85
CA ALA A 679 -3.48 -48.98 4.96
C ALA A 679 -2.37 -49.82 5.63
N GLY A 680 -2.16 -49.68 6.95
CA GLY A 680 -1.11 -50.37 7.70
C GLY A 680 0.31 -49.88 7.40
N GLN A 681 0.46 -48.67 6.85
CA GLN A 681 1.74 -48.08 6.43
C GLN A 681 2.10 -46.89 7.32
N LYS A 682 3.40 -46.56 7.39
CA LYS A 682 3.84 -45.30 7.99
C LYS A 682 3.60 -44.14 7.00
N PRO A 683 3.27 -42.94 7.47
CA PRO A 683 3.12 -41.78 6.59
C PRO A 683 4.41 -41.49 5.84
N GLN A 684 4.25 -41.06 4.60
CA GLN A 684 5.32 -40.46 3.80
C GLN A 684 5.11 -38.95 3.77
N TRP A 685 6.04 -38.23 4.38
CA TRP A 685 6.06 -36.78 4.38
C TRP A 685 6.78 -36.27 3.13
N THR A 686 6.32 -35.15 2.59
CA THR A 686 6.91 -34.53 1.39
C THR A 686 8.15 -33.71 1.72
N ASN A 687 8.18 -33.06 2.89
CA ASN A 687 9.25 -32.16 3.32
C ASN A 687 9.61 -32.38 4.80
N ASP A 688 10.84 -32.01 5.17
CA ASP A 688 11.24 -31.85 6.57
C ASP A 688 10.75 -30.50 7.11
N VAL A 689 10.41 -30.44 8.40
CA VAL A 689 9.87 -29.24 9.06
C VAL A 689 10.76 -28.85 10.24
N PRO A 690 11.19 -27.58 10.32
CA PRO A 690 11.91 -27.06 11.48
C PRO A 690 11.11 -27.22 12.77
N GLN A 691 11.79 -27.54 13.86
CA GLN A 691 11.14 -27.77 15.15
C GLN A 691 10.91 -26.45 15.89
N PHE A 692 9.77 -26.32 16.57
CA PHE A 692 9.41 -25.10 17.31
C PHE A 692 10.46 -24.71 18.38
N TYR A 693 11.09 -25.69 19.05
CA TYR A 693 12.15 -25.39 20.01
C TYR A 693 13.39 -24.74 19.38
N ALA A 694 13.61 -24.97 18.07
CA ALA A 694 14.72 -24.36 17.34
C ALA A 694 14.40 -22.88 17.07
N PHE A 695 13.16 -22.56 16.69
CA PHE A 695 12.66 -21.19 16.61
C PHE A 695 12.84 -20.45 17.95
N ALA A 696 12.41 -21.05 19.07
CA ALA A 696 12.55 -20.43 20.40
C ALA A 696 14.02 -20.13 20.75
N ARG A 697 14.95 -21.05 20.43
CA ARG A 697 16.39 -20.84 20.62
C ARG A 697 16.94 -19.73 19.73
N GLN A 698 16.54 -19.69 18.46
CA GLN A 698 16.95 -18.66 17.51
C GLN A 698 16.47 -17.28 17.98
N GLN A 699 15.21 -17.17 18.40
CA GLN A 699 14.64 -15.94 18.92
C GLN A 699 15.35 -15.48 20.21
N GLN A 700 15.59 -16.38 21.16
CA GLN A 700 16.33 -16.04 22.38
C GLN A 700 17.75 -15.55 22.07
N ALA A 701 18.44 -16.19 21.11
CA ALA A 701 19.79 -15.79 20.70
C ALA A 701 19.81 -14.41 19.99
N GLY A 702 18.76 -14.08 19.23
CA GLY A 702 18.59 -12.78 18.59
C GLY A 702 18.20 -11.66 19.56
N GLY A 703 17.55 -12.00 20.67
CA GLY A 703 16.98 -11.03 21.60
C GLY A 703 15.73 -10.34 21.04
N VAL A 704 15.15 -9.44 21.83
CA VAL A 704 14.00 -8.63 21.40
C VAL A 704 14.50 -7.56 20.42
N ALA A 705 13.86 -7.47 19.24
CA ALA A 705 14.19 -6.47 18.23
C ALA A 705 13.74 -5.08 18.71
N GLN A 706 14.69 -4.26 19.21
CA GLN A 706 14.35 -2.95 19.78
C GLN A 706 13.62 -2.03 18.80
N GLN A 707 13.98 -2.04 17.51
CA GLN A 707 13.29 -1.25 16.49
C GLN A 707 11.81 -1.62 16.34
N HIS A 708 11.47 -2.89 16.53
CA HIS A 708 10.08 -3.36 16.46
C HIS A 708 9.30 -2.95 17.70
N LEU A 709 9.93 -2.99 18.88
CA LEU A 709 9.34 -2.47 20.11
C LEU A 709 9.11 -0.95 20.01
N ASP A 710 10.11 -0.20 19.55
CA ASP A 710 10.04 1.25 19.39
C ASP A 710 8.89 1.66 18.46
N TYR A 711 8.64 0.92 17.38
CA TYR A 711 7.48 1.12 16.50
C TYR A 711 6.16 1.11 17.29
N TRP A 712 5.95 0.13 18.16
CA TRP A 712 4.73 0.05 18.96
C TRP A 712 4.66 1.15 20.00
N LEU A 713 5.77 1.44 20.69
CA LEU A 713 5.83 2.49 21.70
C LEU A 713 5.52 3.86 21.10
N ASP A 714 6.00 4.16 19.89
CA ASP A 714 5.73 5.42 19.22
C ASP A 714 4.29 5.54 18.71
N ASN A 715 3.72 4.46 18.14
CA ASN A 715 2.33 4.46 17.67
C ASN A 715 1.31 4.53 18.82
N LEU A 716 1.62 3.92 19.96
CA LEU A 716 0.73 3.85 21.13
C LEU A 716 1.07 4.89 22.21
N ARG A 717 2.05 5.75 21.96
CA ARG A 717 2.37 6.89 22.83
C ARG A 717 1.13 7.77 23.02
N ASP A 718 0.86 8.12 24.27
CA ASP A 718 -0.28 8.95 24.66
C ASP A 718 -1.64 8.39 24.18
N ALA A 719 -1.73 7.08 23.98
CA ALA A 719 -2.99 6.42 23.70
C ALA A 719 -3.92 6.46 24.93
N PRO A 720 -5.24 6.64 24.74
CA PRO A 720 -6.19 6.49 25.83
C PRO A 720 -6.18 5.05 26.34
N VAL A 721 -6.40 4.84 27.63
CA VAL A 721 -6.63 3.49 28.18
C VAL A 721 -8.02 3.02 27.75
N GLY A 722 -8.14 1.77 27.31
CA GLY A 722 -9.41 1.12 27.00
C GLY A 722 -10.41 1.25 28.16
N GLN A 723 -11.66 1.57 27.83
CA GLN A 723 -12.76 1.68 28.79
C GLN A 723 -14.03 1.10 28.17
N PRO A 724 -14.96 0.56 28.99
CA PRO A 724 -16.27 0.13 28.53
C PRO A 724 -16.99 1.23 27.73
N LEU A 725 -17.71 0.82 26.69
CA LEU A 725 -18.36 1.74 25.73
C LEU A 725 -19.40 2.64 26.40
N PHE A 726 -20.14 2.09 27.36
CA PHE A 726 -21.23 2.77 28.05
C PHE A 726 -20.78 3.13 29.47
N GLN A 727 -21.16 4.32 29.94
CA GLN A 727 -20.99 4.67 31.35
C GLN A 727 -21.79 3.67 32.19
N GLN A 728 -21.11 3.04 33.15
CA GLN A 728 -21.78 2.10 34.04
C GLN A 728 -22.75 2.85 34.94
N GLU A 729 -24.03 2.41 34.95
CA GLU A 729 -24.89 2.76 36.07
C GLU A 729 -24.29 2.15 37.35
N PRO A 730 -24.34 2.85 38.50
CA PRO A 730 -23.83 2.31 39.74
C PRO A 730 -24.49 0.94 39.99
N SER A 731 -23.71 -0.13 39.90
CA SER A 731 -24.24 -1.49 40.04
C SER A 731 -24.91 -1.62 41.40
N HIS A 732 -26.18 -2.02 41.43
CA HIS A 732 -26.86 -2.39 42.68
C HIS A 732 -26.35 -3.72 43.27
N HIS A 733 -25.41 -4.38 42.60
CA HIS A 733 -24.65 -5.49 43.16
C HIS A 733 -23.78 -4.97 44.32
N PRO A 734 -23.88 -5.55 45.53
CA PRO A 734 -23.04 -5.11 46.64
C PRO A 734 -21.58 -5.24 46.24
N ALA A 735 -20.80 -4.18 46.48
CA ALA A 735 -19.36 -4.14 46.28
C ALA A 735 -18.67 -5.17 47.20
N VAL A 736 -18.70 -6.43 46.78
CA VAL A 736 -17.67 -7.40 47.13
C VAL A 736 -16.50 -7.07 46.21
N PRO A 737 -15.27 -6.90 46.71
CA PRO A 737 -14.11 -6.90 45.83
C PRO A 737 -14.01 -8.30 45.24
N ALA A 738 -14.64 -8.50 44.08
CA ALA A 738 -14.68 -9.79 43.43
C ALA A 738 -13.32 -10.07 42.78
N GLU A 739 -12.82 -11.29 42.93
CA GLU A 739 -11.89 -11.88 41.98
C GLU A 739 -12.47 -11.63 40.57
N ALA A 740 -11.64 -11.25 39.60
CA ALA A 740 -12.09 -10.89 38.24
C ALA A 740 -13.06 -11.96 37.73
N ASP A 741 -14.35 -11.64 37.71
CA ASP A 741 -15.40 -12.59 37.36
C ASP A 741 -15.43 -12.66 35.84
N VAL A 742 -14.86 -13.73 35.26
CA VAL A 742 -14.72 -13.92 33.80
C VAL A 742 -16.03 -14.32 33.12
N ASN A 743 -17.16 -14.23 33.82
CA ASN A 743 -18.49 -14.57 33.31
C ASN A 743 -18.79 -13.80 32.01
N GLY A 744 -18.85 -14.54 30.91
CA GLY A 744 -19.05 -14.02 29.57
C GLY A 744 -20.49 -14.21 29.11
N GLY A 745 -21.02 -13.20 28.42
CA GLY A 745 -22.18 -13.35 27.56
C GLY A 745 -21.73 -13.47 26.12
N TRP A 746 -22.54 -14.09 25.27
CA TRP A 746 -22.28 -14.11 23.84
C TRP A 746 -23.57 -13.98 23.04
N LEU A 747 -23.42 -13.51 21.81
CA LEU A 747 -24.45 -13.54 20.79
C LEU A 747 -23.80 -13.76 19.43
N GLU A 748 -24.57 -14.25 18.47
CA GLU A 748 -24.14 -14.38 17.09
C GLU A 748 -25.23 -13.84 16.16
N PHE A 749 -24.79 -13.37 15.00
CA PHE A 749 -25.70 -13.03 13.91
C PHE A 749 -25.05 -13.34 12.56
N ASP A 750 -25.87 -13.77 11.61
CA ASP A 750 -25.48 -13.94 10.22
C ASP A 750 -25.61 -12.61 9.47
N VAL A 751 -24.62 -12.30 8.64
CA VAL A 751 -24.68 -11.16 7.73
C VAL A 751 -25.45 -11.59 6.48
N ASP A 752 -26.48 -10.82 6.12
CA ASP A 752 -27.26 -11.09 4.91
C ASP A 752 -26.33 -11.23 3.68
N PRO A 753 -26.51 -12.25 2.82
CA PRO A 753 -25.62 -12.50 1.69
C PRO A 753 -25.42 -11.30 0.77
N ALA A 754 -26.46 -10.49 0.52
CA ALA A 754 -26.33 -9.31 -0.33
C ALA A 754 -25.51 -8.21 0.35
N VAL A 755 -25.60 -8.10 1.69
CA VAL A 755 -24.74 -7.20 2.46
C VAL A 755 -23.30 -7.69 2.42
N ALA A 756 -23.05 -8.98 2.64
CA ALA A 756 -21.72 -9.56 2.56
C ALA A 756 -21.07 -9.32 1.19
N ASP A 757 -21.79 -9.56 0.09
CA ASP A 757 -21.33 -9.28 -1.28
C ASP A 757 -20.94 -7.80 -1.47
N GLY A 758 -21.72 -6.87 -0.93
CA GLY A 758 -21.39 -5.46 -0.98
C GLY A 758 -20.17 -5.08 -0.13
N LEU A 759 -19.96 -5.74 1.02
CA LEU A 759 -18.73 -5.56 1.82
C LEU A 759 -17.50 -6.07 1.05
N TYR A 760 -17.59 -7.20 0.35
CA TYR A 760 -16.53 -7.67 -0.56
C TYR A 760 -16.29 -6.69 -1.71
N ALA A 761 -17.35 -6.12 -2.28
CA ALA A 761 -17.22 -5.11 -3.32
C ALA A 761 -16.49 -3.85 -2.81
N GLN A 762 -16.77 -3.40 -1.58
CA GLN A 762 -16.01 -2.32 -0.95
C GLN A 762 -14.55 -2.70 -0.71
N ALA A 763 -14.27 -3.92 -0.27
CA ALA A 763 -12.90 -4.40 -0.07
C ALA A 763 -12.10 -4.28 -1.38
N ARG A 764 -12.67 -4.77 -2.49
CA ARG A 764 -12.07 -4.67 -3.83
C ARG A 764 -11.90 -3.22 -4.29
N LYS A 765 -12.94 -2.38 -4.16
CA LYS A 765 -12.91 -0.97 -4.58
C LYS A 765 -11.82 -0.16 -3.87
N ASN A 766 -11.51 -0.52 -2.62
CA ASN A 766 -10.54 0.19 -1.79
C ASN A 766 -9.16 -0.51 -1.72
N ASN A 767 -8.91 -1.53 -2.55
CA ASN A 767 -7.71 -2.38 -2.52
C ASN A 767 -7.39 -2.86 -1.10
N ALA A 768 -8.41 -3.37 -0.41
CA ALA A 768 -8.39 -3.76 1.00
C ALA A 768 -8.88 -5.21 1.17
N SER A 769 -8.59 -5.81 2.32
CA SER A 769 -9.16 -7.11 2.69
C SER A 769 -10.58 -6.96 3.24
N LEU A 770 -11.39 -8.03 3.22
CA LEU A 770 -12.68 -8.05 3.92
C LEU A 770 -12.51 -7.70 5.40
N PHE A 771 -11.44 -8.19 6.04
CA PHE A 771 -11.11 -7.87 7.41
C PHE A 771 -11.04 -6.36 7.64
N ASN A 772 -10.37 -5.62 6.76
CA ASN A 772 -10.26 -4.17 6.88
C ASN A 772 -11.63 -3.47 6.82
N VAL A 773 -12.53 -3.94 5.95
CA VAL A 773 -13.89 -3.38 5.80
C VAL A 773 -14.75 -3.69 7.02
N VAL A 774 -14.73 -4.94 7.49
CA VAL A 774 -15.48 -5.37 8.68
C VAL A 774 -14.96 -4.68 9.94
N TYR A 775 -13.65 -4.55 10.08
CA TYR A 775 -13.00 -3.83 11.17
C TYR A 775 -13.42 -2.35 11.19
N ALA A 776 -13.39 -1.67 10.03
CA ALA A 776 -13.87 -0.30 9.89
C ALA A 776 -15.37 -0.18 10.21
N GLY A 777 -16.20 -1.15 9.79
CA GLY A 777 -17.63 -1.19 10.09
C GLY A 777 -17.93 -1.38 11.58
N ILE A 778 -17.27 -2.33 12.25
CA ILE A 778 -17.44 -2.58 13.70
C ILE A 778 -17.01 -1.34 14.48
N THR A 779 -15.83 -0.80 14.21
CA THR A 779 -15.35 0.40 14.92
C THR A 779 -16.22 1.63 14.66
N SER A 780 -16.81 1.76 13.47
CA SER A 780 -17.80 2.81 13.17
C SER A 780 -19.10 2.63 13.96
N ALA A 781 -19.59 1.39 14.11
CA ALA A 781 -20.76 1.10 14.93
C ALA A 781 -20.52 1.46 16.40
N LEU A 782 -19.35 1.13 16.94
CA LEU A 782 -18.97 1.53 18.30
C LEU A 782 -18.86 3.06 18.41
N ARG A 783 -18.33 3.76 17.40
CA ARG A 783 -18.28 5.23 17.37
C ARG A 783 -19.69 5.86 17.37
N LEU A 784 -20.63 5.31 16.59
CA LEU A 784 -22.03 5.75 16.55
C LEU A 784 -22.74 5.60 17.89
N LEU A 785 -22.39 4.56 18.66
CA LEU A 785 -22.92 4.31 20.00
C LEU A 785 -22.27 5.16 21.10
N GLY A 786 -21.42 6.13 20.74
CA GLY A 786 -20.77 7.04 21.69
C GLY A 786 -19.36 6.64 22.10
N GLY A 787 -18.75 5.66 21.41
CA GLY A 787 -17.36 5.29 21.63
C GLY A 787 -16.38 6.44 21.36
N PRO A 788 -15.16 6.35 21.93
CA PRO A 788 -14.16 7.40 21.82
C PRO A 788 -13.73 7.63 20.36
N ALA A 789 -13.34 8.86 20.04
CA ALA A 789 -12.83 9.21 18.72
C ALA A 789 -11.41 8.68 18.45
N ASP A 790 -10.69 8.24 19.50
CA ASP A 790 -9.41 7.53 19.42
C ASP A 790 -9.62 6.19 20.13
N LEU A 791 -9.88 5.14 19.35
CA LEU A 791 -10.24 3.82 19.84
C LEU A 791 -9.03 2.87 19.71
N LEU A 792 -8.70 2.21 20.81
CA LEU A 792 -7.76 1.09 20.82
C LEU A 792 -8.48 -0.21 20.56
N VAL A 793 -8.00 -0.94 19.56
CA VAL A 793 -8.56 -2.23 19.18
C VAL A 793 -7.44 -3.25 19.13
N GLY A 794 -7.58 -4.32 19.90
CA GLY A 794 -6.70 -5.46 19.88
C GLY A 794 -7.04 -6.42 18.73
N THR A 795 -6.02 -7.05 18.17
CA THR A 795 -6.16 -8.07 17.12
C THR A 795 -5.09 -9.14 17.27
N SER A 796 -5.48 -10.40 17.04
CA SER A 796 -4.57 -11.53 16.89
C SER A 796 -3.78 -11.42 15.58
N THR A 797 -2.47 -11.63 15.64
CA THR A 797 -1.64 -11.83 14.45
C THR A 797 -0.93 -13.17 14.53
N SER A 798 -0.54 -13.73 13.38
CA SER A 798 0.09 -15.06 13.37
C SER A 798 1.41 -15.12 14.14
N GLY A 799 2.10 -13.98 14.33
CA GLY A 799 3.46 -13.90 14.87
C GLY A 799 4.52 -14.63 14.02
N ARG A 800 4.16 -15.08 12.82
CA ARG A 800 5.05 -15.81 11.89
C ARG A 800 5.61 -14.84 10.86
N ASN A 801 6.72 -14.19 11.21
CA ASN A 801 7.45 -13.32 10.30
C ASN A 801 8.61 -14.03 9.58
N ASP A 802 9.04 -15.19 10.11
CA ASP A 802 10.09 -16.01 9.51
C ASP A 802 9.46 -17.15 8.70
N ALA A 803 9.64 -17.07 7.38
CA ALA A 803 9.12 -18.01 6.41
C ALA A 803 9.66 -19.44 6.59
N GLU A 804 10.80 -19.63 7.26
CA GLU A 804 11.34 -20.96 7.60
C GLU A 804 10.37 -21.75 8.49
N PHE A 805 9.60 -21.08 9.35
CA PHE A 805 8.74 -21.70 10.35
C PHE A 805 7.24 -21.70 9.98
N PHE A 806 6.88 -21.39 8.73
CA PHE A 806 5.47 -21.31 8.30
C PHE A 806 4.72 -22.65 8.36
N ASP A 807 5.43 -23.76 8.18
CA ASP A 807 4.85 -25.11 8.27
C ASP A 807 5.11 -25.76 9.65
N THR A 808 5.70 -25.03 10.61
CA THR A 808 5.97 -25.52 11.97
C THR A 808 4.74 -25.40 12.86
N ILE A 809 4.30 -26.49 13.47
CA ILE A 809 3.26 -26.47 14.51
C ILE A 809 3.85 -25.88 15.78
N GLY A 810 3.14 -24.96 16.43
CA GLY A 810 3.53 -24.31 17.69
C GLY A 810 2.68 -23.10 18.05
N TYR A 811 3.04 -22.40 19.12
CA TYR A 811 2.37 -21.16 19.52
C TYR A 811 3.20 -19.95 19.09
N PHE A 812 2.78 -19.32 17.99
CA PHE A 812 3.41 -18.12 17.44
C PHE A 812 2.56 -16.87 17.65
N THR A 813 1.24 -17.02 17.79
CA THR A 813 0.28 -15.91 17.87
C THR A 813 0.70 -14.84 18.88
N THR A 814 0.69 -13.60 18.43
CA THR A 814 0.83 -12.40 19.27
C THR A 814 -0.44 -11.57 19.17
N VAL A 815 -0.70 -10.77 20.22
CA VAL A 815 -1.73 -9.73 20.20
C VAL A 815 -1.06 -8.40 19.90
N VAL A 816 -1.64 -7.64 18.97
CA VAL A 816 -1.22 -6.26 18.67
C VAL A 816 -2.39 -5.30 18.89
N VAL A 817 -2.07 -4.02 19.07
CA VAL A 817 -3.08 -2.98 19.31
C VAL A 817 -2.98 -1.90 18.24
N HIS A 818 -4.08 -1.65 17.56
CA HIS A 818 -4.19 -0.61 16.55
C HIS A 818 -5.01 0.57 17.07
N ARG A 819 -4.57 1.79 16.74
CA ARG A 819 -5.32 3.03 16.96
C ARG A 819 -6.19 3.35 15.76
N VAL A 820 -7.50 3.48 15.99
CA VAL A 820 -8.47 3.96 15.01
C VAL A 820 -8.92 5.35 15.42
N ARG A 821 -8.70 6.34 14.55
CA ARG A 821 -8.98 7.76 14.82
C ARG A 821 -10.04 8.31 13.89
N PHE A 822 -11.14 8.75 14.48
CA PHE A 822 -12.30 9.33 13.80
C PHE A 822 -12.16 10.85 13.71
N ALA A 823 -11.77 11.36 12.54
CA ALA A 823 -11.77 12.79 12.23
C ALA A 823 -13.14 13.25 11.70
N GLU A 824 -13.48 14.53 11.85
CA GLU A 824 -14.81 15.09 11.52
C GLU A 824 -15.22 14.90 10.05
N GLN A 825 -14.26 14.88 9.12
CA GLN A 825 -14.52 14.73 7.67
C GLN A 825 -14.10 13.35 7.14
N LEU A 826 -13.84 12.37 8.00
CA LEU A 826 -13.41 11.05 7.56
C LEU A 826 -14.56 10.34 6.83
N THR A 827 -14.31 9.87 5.61
CA THR A 827 -15.28 9.09 4.82
C THR A 827 -15.15 7.59 5.11
N VAL A 828 -16.13 6.79 4.67
CA VAL A 828 -16.08 5.31 4.74
C VAL A 828 -14.82 4.78 4.05
N ALA A 829 -14.53 5.21 2.81
CA ALA A 829 -13.31 4.81 2.10
C ALA A 829 -12.05 5.25 2.85
N GLY A 830 -12.05 6.49 3.35
CA GLY A 830 -10.95 7.02 4.15
C GLY A 830 -10.71 6.21 5.43
N LEU A 831 -11.75 5.70 6.10
CA LEU A 831 -11.62 4.83 7.27
C LEU A 831 -11.23 3.39 6.90
N ILE A 832 -11.64 2.86 5.75
CA ILE A 832 -11.18 1.53 5.29
C ILE A 832 -9.67 1.60 4.97
N GLU A 833 -9.25 2.66 4.31
CA GLU A 833 -7.83 2.95 4.07
C GLU A 833 -7.06 3.11 5.40
N GLN A 834 -7.74 3.61 6.46
CA GLN A 834 -7.59 3.30 7.90
C GLN A 834 -6.50 2.41 8.46
N VAL A 835 -6.99 1.64 9.41
CA VAL A 835 -7.26 0.22 9.23
C VAL A 835 -6.38 -0.46 8.18
N LYS A 836 -6.60 -0.35 6.87
CA LYS A 836 -5.72 -1.02 5.89
C LYS A 836 -4.25 -0.63 6.09
N ASN A 837 -3.94 0.66 6.09
CA ASN A 837 -2.57 1.14 6.22
C ASN A 837 -2.02 0.87 7.62
N THR A 838 -2.84 1.01 8.67
CA THR A 838 -2.45 0.70 10.06
C THR A 838 -2.10 -0.78 10.24
N ILE A 839 -2.95 -1.70 9.76
CA ILE A 839 -2.74 -3.15 9.85
C ILE A 839 -1.52 -3.53 9.02
N ASN A 840 -1.45 -3.13 7.74
CA ASN A 840 -0.36 -3.51 6.85
C ASN A 840 0.99 -2.92 7.31
N GLY A 841 1.00 -1.68 7.79
CA GLY A 841 2.19 -1.03 8.34
C GLY A 841 2.72 -1.71 9.61
N SER A 842 1.84 -2.36 10.38
CA SER A 842 2.22 -3.08 11.59
C SER A 842 2.80 -4.48 11.35
N MET A 843 2.54 -5.10 10.20
CA MET A 843 2.89 -6.50 9.92
C MET A 843 4.36 -6.86 10.21
N PRO A 844 5.37 -6.06 9.80
CA PRO A 844 6.78 -6.38 10.06
C PRO A 844 7.16 -6.42 11.55
N TYR A 845 6.34 -5.84 12.42
CA TYR A 845 6.65 -5.62 13.85
C TYR A 845 5.81 -6.51 14.78
N THR A 846 5.04 -7.45 14.22
CA THR A 846 4.08 -8.29 14.95
C THR A 846 4.73 -9.36 15.83
N ASP A 847 6.05 -9.53 15.79
CA ASP A 847 6.81 -10.47 16.62
C ASP A 847 6.96 -10.02 18.09
N ILE A 848 6.61 -8.78 18.40
CA ILE A 848 6.63 -8.22 19.76
C ILE A 848 5.29 -8.49 20.45
N PRO A 849 5.25 -9.29 21.54
CA PRO A 849 4.03 -9.52 22.29
C PRO A 849 3.57 -8.26 23.05
N ILE A 850 2.25 -8.16 23.26
CA ILE A 850 1.61 -6.98 23.87
C ILE A 850 2.13 -6.67 25.28
N ASP A 851 2.50 -7.68 26.07
CA ASP A 851 2.99 -7.47 27.44
C ASP A 851 4.29 -6.66 27.47
N LEU A 852 5.19 -6.86 26.51
CA LEU A 852 6.41 -6.06 26.37
C LEU A 852 6.10 -4.60 25.97
N VAL A 853 5.08 -4.41 25.16
CA VAL A 853 4.62 -3.06 24.77
C VAL A 853 3.99 -2.35 25.96
N GLU A 854 3.11 -3.01 26.71
CA GLU A 854 2.48 -2.49 27.92
C GLU A 854 3.51 -2.21 29.03
N GLU A 855 4.49 -3.10 29.24
CA GLU A 855 5.61 -2.88 30.15
C GLU A 855 6.45 -1.66 29.73
N GLY A 856 6.65 -1.45 28.42
CA GLY A 856 7.35 -0.27 27.89
C GLY A 856 6.57 1.04 28.03
N LEU A 857 5.24 0.99 27.96
CA LEU A 857 4.36 2.17 28.09
C LEU A 857 4.04 2.53 29.54
N PHE A 858 3.74 1.54 30.39
CA PHE A 858 3.23 1.73 31.75
C PHE A 858 4.22 1.31 32.85
N GLY A 859 5.35 0.69 32.48
CA GLY A 859 6.36 0.18 33.39
C GLY A 859 6.04 -1.23 33.93
N ALA A 860 6.94 -1.75 34.77
CA ALA A 860 6.90 -3.14 35.27
C ALA A 860 5.68 -3.53 36.14
N HIS A 861 4.79 -2.57 36.45
CA HIS A 861 3.57 -2.79 37.24
C HIS A 861 2.30 -2.68 36.39
N ALA A 862 2.40 -2.80 35.06
CA ALA A 862 1.25 -2.89 34.18
C ALA A 862 0.28 -3.97 34.70
N ASP A 863 -1.03 -3.65 34.73
CA ASP A 863 -2.05 -4.59 35.15
C ASP A 863 -2.10 -5.76 34.16
N ARG A 864 -1.77 -6.97 34.64
CA ARG A 864 -1.71 -8.18 33.79
C ARG A 864 -3.08 -8.82 33.56
N LYS A 865 -4.14 -8.32 34.22
CA LYS A 865 -5.51 -8.83 34.10
C LYS A 865 -6.39 -8.00 33.19
N ASN A 866 -6.07 -6.72 32.97
CA ASN A 866 -6.80 -5.85 32.05
C ASN A 866 -5.83 -5.28 31.02
N HIS A 867 -6.14 -5.50 29.74
CA HIS A 867 -5.34 -4.98 28.63
C HIS A 867 -5.58 -3.49 28.41
N MET A 868 -4.65 -2.83 27.71
CA MET A 868 -4.78 -1.43 27.32
C MET A 868 -5.94 -1.14 26.35
N PHE A 869 -6.60 -2.16 25.81
CA PHE A 869 -7.75 -2.08 24.90
C PHE A 869 -8.98 -2.77 25.48
N GLU A 870 -10.17 -2.26 25.15
CA GLU A 870 -11.46 -2.87 25.53
C GLU A 870 -12.06 -3.73 24.42
N VAL A 871 -11.74 -3.38 23.17
CA VAL A 871 -12.33 -3.96 21.96
C VAL A 871 -11.30 -4.86 21.31
N PHE A 872 -11.73 -6.07 20.94
CA PHE A 872 -10.90 -7.03 20.23
C PHE A 872 -11.62 -7.51 18.98
N ILE A 873 -10.95 -7.46 17.83
CA ILE A 873 -11.53 -7.89 16.55
C ILE A 873 -10.57 -8.89 15.91
N GLN A 874 -11.11 -10.05 15.54
CA GLN A 874 -10.40 -11.05 14.75
C GLN A 874 -11.31 -11.64 13.68
N ILE A 875 -10.67 -12.16 12.62
CA ILE A 875 -11.35 -12.88 11.55
C ILE A 875 -10.77 -14.28 11.45
N HIS A 876 -11.64 -15.27 11.39
CA HIS A 876 -11.33 -16.66 11.14
C HIS A 876 -11.74 -16.98 9.72
N SER A 877 -10.82 -17.55 8.94
CA SER A 877 -11.12 -18.03 7.61
C SER A 877 -10.79 -19.52 7.54
N ARG A 878 -11.82 -20.34 7.29
CA ARG A 878 -11.72 -21.78 7.00
C ARG A 878 -10.94 -22.62 8.02
N ILE A 879 -11.42 -22.70 9.26
CA ILE A 879 -10.92 -23.68 10.23
C ILE A 879 -11.21 -25.11 9.72
N LYS A 880 -10.18 -25.97 9.60
CA LYS A 880 -10.25 -27.34 9.04
C LYS A 880 -10.84 -28.38 10.00
N LEU A 881 -11.85 -27.99 10.76
CA LEU A 881 -12.63 -28.87 11.63
C LEU A 881 -13.93 -29.37 10.96
N ASN A 882 -14.22 -28.90 9.75
CA ASN A 882 -15.25 -29.43 8.86
C ASN A 882 -14.59 -30.02 7.62
N GLY A 883 -14.84 -31.30 7.30
CA GLY A 883 -14.20 -31.92 6.14
C GLY A 883 -14.34 -33.43 6.09
N ALA A 884 -13.38 -34.08 5.41
CA ALA A 884 -13.31 -35.54 5.36
C ALA A 884 -11.87 -36.02 5.21
N PHE A 885 -11.54 -37.15 5.82
CA PHE A 885 -10.27 -37.84 5.56
C PHE A 885 -10.39 -38.67 4.30
N THR A 886 -9.60 -38.35 3.26
CA THR A 886 -9.54 -39.14 2.02
C THR A 886 -8.58 -40.32 2.15
N LEU A 887 -9.10 -41.53 1.92
CA LEU A 887 -8.34 -42.79 1.99
C LEU A 887 -7.65 -43.12 0.65
N GLN A 888 -6.76 -44.12 0.65
CA GLN A 888 -5.99 -44.51 -0.54
C GLN A 888 -6.86 -45.08 -1.67
N ASP A 889 -8.02 -45.65 -1.33
CA ASP A 889 -8.99 -46.19 -2.29
C ASP A 889 -9.98 -45.13 -2.81
N GLY A 890 -9.82 -43.86 -2.39
CA GLY A 890 -10.68 -42.75 -2.76
C GLY A 890 -11.96 -42.62 -1.92
N SER A 891 -12.21 -43.53 -0.97
CA SER A 891 -13.29 -43.36 0.00
C SER A 891 -12.97 -42.26 1.01
N THR A 892 -13.99 -41.75 1.69
CA THR A 892 -13.85 -40.62 2.63
C THR A 892 -14.48 -40.94 3.98
N VAL A 893 -13.88 -40.44 5.06
CA VAL A 893 -14.49 -40.43 6.40
C VAL A 893 -14.85 -38.98 6.73
N ALA A 894 -16.12 -38.62 6.60
CA ALA A 894 -16.58 -37.26 6.80
C ALA A 894 -16.73 -36.91 8.29
N TYR A 895 -16.44 -35.65 8.63
CA TYR A 895 -16.57 -35.11 9.97
C TYR A 895 -17.00 -33.64 9.93
N ARG A 896 -17.63 -33.19 11.02
CA ARG A 896 -18.11 -31.82 11.18
C ARG A 896 -17.78 -31.28 12.57
N GLN A 897 -17.35 -30.04 12.65
CA GLN A 897 -17.12 -29.34 13.91
C GLN A 897 -18.41 -29.31 14.74
N VAL A 898 -18.26 -29.51 16.04
CA VAL A 898 -19.29 -29.21 17.03
C VAL A 898 -18.90 -27.89 17.68
N GLU A 899 -19.76 -26.89 17.56
CA GLU A 899 -19.48 -25.56 18.10
C GLU A 899 -19.54 -25.59 19.64
N PRO A 900 -18.55 -24.99 20.33
CA PRO A 900 -18.55 -24.91 21.78
C PRO A 900 -19.56 -23.87 22.28
N GLU A 901 -20.23 -24.15 23.40
CA GLU A 901 -20.94 -23.12 24.15
C GLU A 901 -19.92 -22.25 24.88
N LYS A 902 -19.90 -20.93 24.61
CA LYS A 902 -19.00 -19.99 25.29
C LYS A 902 -19.68 -19.42 26.54
N THR A 903 -19.05 -19.55 27.71
CA THR A 903 -19.57 -19.03 28.99
C THR A 903 -18.64 -18.03 29.66
N GLU A 904 -17.46 -17.79 29.08
CA GLU A 904 -16.40 -16.95 29.65
C GLU A 904 -15.89 -15.91 28.65
N SER A 905 -15.45 -14.76 29.13
CA SER A 905 -14.81 -13.70 28.35
C SER A 905 -13.67 -13.06 29.12
N LEU A 906 -12.46 -13.13 28.59
CA LEU A 906 -11.28 -12.45 29.14
C LEU A 906 -11.17 -10.99 28.67
N LEU A 907 -11.91 -10.63 27.61
CA LEU A 907 -11.88 -9.32 26.97
C LEU A 907 -13.22 -8.60 27.13
N GLY A 908 -13.20 -7.26 27.07
CA GLY A 908 -14.38 -6.42 27.21
C GLY A 908 -15.45 -6.72 26.17
N LEU A 909 -15.12 -6.42 24.90
CA LEU A 909 -15.88 -6.82 23.71
C LEU A 909 -14.95 -7.56 22.76
N GLN A 910 -15.31 -8.79 22.40
CA GLN A 910 -14.59 -9.62 21.45
C GLN A 910 -15.49 -9.93 20.25
N PHE A 911 -15.02 -9.60 19.06
CA PHE A 911 -15.68 -9.87 17.79
C PHE A 911 -14.89 -10.90 17.00
N GLU A 912 -15.54 -12.02 16.71
CA GLU A 912 -15.03 -13.11 15.88
C GLU A 912 -15.84 -13.16 14.59
N VAL A 913 -15.20 -12.77 13.50
CA VAL A 913 -15.79 -12.76 12.17
C VAL A 913 -15.45 -14.09 11.51
N MET A 914 -16.46 -14.90 11.22
CA MET A 914 -16.32 -16.23 10.62
C MET A 914 -16.65 -16.14 9.13
N GLU A 915 -15.68 -16.42 8.27
CA GLU A 915 -15.89 -16.62 6.84
C GLU A 915 -15.99 -18.12 6.52
N GLU A 916 -17.17 -18.55 6.09
CA GLU A 916 -17.47 -19.95 5.77
C GLU A 916 -17.83 -20.10 4.29
N ASN A 917 -17.52 -21.27 3.71
CA ASN A 917 -17.94 -21.63 2.36
C ASN A 917 -18.57 -23.02 2.40
N LEU A 918 -19.90 -23.05 2.37
CA LEU A 918 -20.70 -24.27 2.43
C LEU A 918 -21.29 -24.54 1.05
N ASP A 919 -20.90 -25.64 0.42
CA ASP A 919 -21.37 -26.07 -0.91
C ASP A 919 -21.23 -25.00 -2.02
N GLY A 920 -20.21 -24.14 -1.91
CA GLY A 920 -19.93 -23.06 -2.86
C GLY A 920 -20.63 -21.73 -2.54
N VAL A 921 -21.43 -21.67 -1.48
CA VAL A 921 -22.05 -20.44 -0.97
C VAL A 921 -21.18 -19.87 0.15
N LYS A 922 -20.70 -18.63 -0.03
CA LYS A 922 -19.99 -17.90 1.02
C LYS A 922 -20.98 -17.35 2.03
N SER A 923 -20.74 -17.59 3.32
CA SER A 923 -21.47 -16.97 4.43
C SER A 923 -20.49 -16.21 5.32
N LEU A 924 -20.98 -15.11 5.89
CA LEU A 924 -20.25 -14.29 6.84
C LEU A 924 -21.07 -14.21 8.12
N ARG A 925 -20.51 -14.70 9.22
CA ARG A 925 -21.13 -14.70 10.55
C ARG A 925 -20.27 -13.89 11.51
N VAL A 926 -20.89 -13.16 12.43
CA VAL A 926 -20.18 -12.44 13.48
C VAL A 926 -20.64 -12.97 14.82
N MET A 927 -19.69 -13.50 15.59
CA MET A 927 -19.88 -13.86 16.98
C MET A 927 -19.30 -12.75 17.85
N MET A 928 -20.09 -12.29 18.82
CA MET A 928 -19.66 -11.31 19.81
C MET A 928 -19.71 -11.93 21.20
N THR A 929 -18.56 -11.97 21.87
CA THR A 929 -18.43 -12.35 23.28
C THR A 929 -18.13 -11.09 24.09
N TYR A 930 -18.70 -10.97 25.28
CA TYR A 930 -18.56 -9.78 26.11
C TYR A 930 -18.53 -10.11 27.60
N ARG A 931 -17.86 -9.25 28.36
CA ARG A 931 -17.84 -9.29 29.82
C ARG A 931 -19.16 -8.83 30.41
N THR A 932 -19.82 -9.69 31.18
CA THR A 932 -21.15 -9.39 31.76
C THR A 932 -21.12 -8.34 32.87
N ASP A 933 -19.95 -8.13 33.49
CA ASP A 933 -19.70 -7.03 34.41
C ASP A 933 -19.50 -5.69 33.71
N HIS A 934 -19.16 -5.69 32.41
CA HIS A 934 -19.01 -4.48 31.58
C HIS A 934 -20.28 -4.14 30.78
N TYR A 935 -20.95 -5.15 30.24
CA TYR A 935 -22.07 -5.00 29.31
C TYR A 935 -23.27 -5.88 29.68
N THR A 936 -24.46 -5.28 29.70
CA THR A 936 -25.72 -6.03 29.80
C THR A 936 -26.08 -6.70 28.47
N ALA A 937 -26.89 -7.76 28.50
CA ALA A 937 -27.39 -8.41 27.28
C ALA A 937 -28.14 -7.45 26.34
N GLN A 938 -28.83 -6.44 26.90
CA GLN A 938 -29.52 -5.42 26.10
C GLN A 938 -28.52 -4.50 25.38
N GLN A 939 -27.46 -4.06 26.05
CA GLN A 939 -26.38 -3.27 25.45
C GLN A 939 -25.63 -4.06 24.38
N ALA A 940 -25.37 -5.34 24.63
CA ALA A 940 -24.78 -6.24 23.65
C ALA A 940 -25.68 -6.37 22.40
N GLY A 941 -26.98 -6.56 22.58
CA GLY A 941 -27.95 -6.56 21.47
C GLY A 941 -27.93 -5.26 20.66
N LEU A 942 -27.88 -4.10 21.33
CA LEU A 942 -27.77 -2.81 20.65
C LEU A 942 -26.49 -2.67 19.82
N ILE A 943 -25.35 -3.16 20.34
CA ILE A 943 -24.09 -3.19 19.58
C ILE A 943 -24.24 -4.06 18.33
N ALA A 944 -24.79 -5.26 18.46
CA ALA A 944 -25.02 -6.18 17.35
C ALA A 944 -25.92 -5.59 16.26
N ASP A 945 -27.04 -4.99 16.66
CA ASP A 945 -27.99 -4.33 15.75
C ASP A 945 -27.32 -3.16 15.02
N THR A 946 -26.50 -2.37 15.72
CA THR A 946 -25.80 -1.23 15.12
C THR A 946 -24.72 -1.68 14.14
N ILE A 947 -24.01 -2.78 14.43
CA ILE A 947 -23.04 -3.36 13.50
C ILE A 947 -23.73 -3.82 12.21
N GLN A 948 -24.83 -4.56 12.31
CA GLN A 948 -25.62 -4.97 11.14
C GLN A 948 -26.11 -3.76 10.33
N HIS A 949 -26.55 -2.71 11.02
CA HIS A 949 -26.96 -1.46 10.39
C HIS A 949 -25.81 -0.79 9.62
N VAL A 950 -24.64 -0.65 10.24
CA VAL A 950 -23.46 -0.06 9.57
C VAL A 950 -23.00 -0.91 8.38
N PHE A 951 -22.99 -2.25 8.51
CA PHE A 951 -22.63 -3.14 7.40
C PHE A 951 -23.56 -2.96 6.20
N LEU A 952 -24.87 -2.82 6.44
CA LEU A 952 -25.85 -2.53 5.38
C LEU A 952 -25.57 -1.20 4.66
N HIS A 953 -25.07 -0.18 5.36
CA HIS A 953 -24.70 1.09 4.73
C HIS A 953 -23.36 1.02 4.00
N PHE A 954 -22.38 0.33 4.57
CA PHE A 954 -21.09 0.11 3.92
C PHE A 954 -21.25 -0.68 2.62
N SER A 955 -22.17 -1.65 2.55
CA SER A 955 -22.36 -2.51 1.39
C SER A 955 -22.93 -1.81 0.13
N GLN A 956 -23.39 -0.56 0.24
CA GLN A 956 -23.95 0.22 -0.87
C GLN A 956 -22.85 0.71 -1.84
N GLN A 957 -23.13 0.80 -3.14
CA GLN A 957 -22.12 1.06 -4.19
C GLN A 957 -21.36 2.41 -4.05
N ASP A 958 -22.02 3.44 -3.54
CA ASP A 958 -21.48 4.80 -3.41
C ASP A 958 -21.11 5.19 -1.97
N SER A 959 -21.15 4.24 -1.04
CA SER A 959 -20.88 4.49 0.38
C SER A 959 -19.46 5.02 0.63
N GLY A 960 -18.49 4.72 -0.24
CA GLY A 960 -17.09 5.10 -0.06
C GLY A 960 -16.85 6.60 0.18
N ASN A 961 -17.58 7.48 -0.52
CA ASN A 961 -17.44 8.94 -0.37
C ASN A 961 -18.33 9.51 0.74
N MET A 962 -19.17 8.70 1.38
CA MET A 962 -20.03 9.12 2.48
C MET A 962 -19.17 9.52 3.68
N PRO A 963 -19.31 10.75 4.21
CA PRO A 963 -18.75 11.10 5.51
C PRO A 963 -19.30 10.18 6.59
N LEU A 964 -18.45 9.71 7.51
CA LEU A 964 -18.90 8.85 8.61
C LEU A 964 -19.91 9.55 9.52
N ALA A 965 -19.87 10.88 9.60
CA ALA A 965 -20.84 11.69 10.33
C ALA A 965 -22.25 11.63 9.73
N ASP A 966 -22.36 11.27 8.45
CA ASP A 966 -23.63 11.14 7.73
C ASP A 966 -24.20 9.70 7.79
N LEU A 967 -23.50 8.78 8.46
CA LEU A 967 -24.06 7.46 8.74
C LEU A 967 -25.35 7.64 9.54
N PRO A 968 -26.48 7.06 9.10
CA PRO A 968 -27.73 7.21 9.80
C PRO A 968 -27.62 6.71 11.25
N PRO A 969 -28.34 7.36 12.18
CA PRO A 969 -28.31 6.96 13.57
C PRO A 969 -28.82 5.54 13.72
N ALA A 970 -28.22 4.79 14.66
CA ALA A 970 -28.65 3.43 14.98
C ALA A 970 -30.16 3.38 15.27
N PRO A 971 -30.86 2.30 14.90
CA PRO A 971 -32.26 2.12 15.24
C PRO A 971 -32.43 2.25 16.77
N GLN A 972 -33.16 3.29 17.20
CA GLN A 972 -33.55 3.43 18.60
C GLN A 972 -34.60 2.36 18.91
N GLN A 973 -34.26 1.39 19.76
CA GLN A 973 -35.26 0.52 20.38
C GLN A 973 -35.89 1.19 21.60
#